data_AF-A0A8S1RNL9-F1
#
_entry.id   AF-A0A8S1RNL9-F1
#
_cell.length_a   1.000
_cell.length_b   1.000
_cell.length_c   1.000
_cell.angle_alpha   90.00
_cell.angle_beta   90.00
_cell.angle_gamma   90.00
#
_symmetry.space_group_name_H-M   'P 1'
#
loop_
_entity.id
_entity.type
_entity.pdbx_description
1 polymer ?
#
loop_
_entity_poly.entity_id
_entity_poly.type
_entity_poly.pdbx_seq_one_letter_code
_entity_poly.pdbx_strand_id
1 'polypeptide(L)'
;MGNLSKKSEFEQVILYEQCLFFDIQLNRWLDKIYQPQLYQEKEIEYIYDRNIIRQLQNYSTSEHEIFNNKEQVKQLKWDGKYRNNFQKVAKWSIYWNEQILQKAGGYYSEDGQKIGLWKELVKNYCSWIPVFEEGEYFEGKKIGSWKYNYEQKKLDNFGGQYNEQGQKIGKWAELDESFWLGNQVIHIGEYKSKGIKIGRWDISYCHGQKDVFIQIGGGSYKDGEDFIKIGRWVELDERFWYQKQVIYNGEYNIKGKKVGRWDSMYQSFNQNEYKQMQILYNLSGGGSYGDGEGLIKIGRWVELDKRFWYEKQVIYNGEYNIKGMKVGRWDIGYCEKGKQEYKQIGGGSYDEEQGQIQIGRWIELDQGFAHLKQVTYNGEYNVKGIKIGRWDINYCDPYGDKKYRQIGGGTYEEGESQIKIGKWVELLDGFYYYAQLIYKGEYNMKGMKIGRWDINYRVQEKYEYKQIGGGSYVEGEGQFKIGRWVELDEGFTNWKQVTYNGQYKIQGKVGRWNTAYKGQKIGGGQYGESDGQIKIGRWVELDEGFASFKQVTYNGEYNMKGMKKGRWDIWFNWDGKNEQMVEQQYFSGGGSYCEKEGSIKIGRWVELDQLFSVNKQVTYEGEYNMKGIKIGIWAEKNIYTNQKLGEKKYDI
;
A
#
# COMPACT_ATOMS: atom_id res chain seq x y z
N MET A 1 -7.53 40.57 7.10
CA MET A 1 -6.76 39.46 7.69
C MET A 1 -7.74 38.35 8.00
N GLY A 2 -7.87 37.40 7.07
CA GLY A 2 -8.89 36.35 7.13
C GLY A 2 -8.42 35.16 7.95
N ASN A 3 -9.34 34.62 8.77
CA ASN A 3 -9.18 33.37 9.51
C ASN A 3 -8.90 32.21 8.56
N LEU A 4 -7.62 31.92 8.30
CA LEU A 4 -7.19 30.62 7.82
C LEU A 4 -7.35 29.64 8.97
N SER A 5 -8.30 28.72 8.82
CA SER A 5 -8.60 27.69 9.81
C SER A 5 -7.32 26.88 10.10
N LYS A 6 -6.82 26.95 11.32
CA LYS A 6 -5.87 25.97 11.86
C LYS A 6 -6.58 24.61 11.92
N LYS A 7 -6.60 23.88 10.81
CA LYS A 7 -6.77 22.42 10.86
C LYS A 7 -5.66 21.89 11.77
N SER A 8 -6.05 21.17 12.81
CA SER A 8 -5.13 20.77 13.88
C SER A 8 -4.05 19.82 13.31
N GLU A 9 -2.83 19.90 13.82
CA GLU A 9 -1.72 18.98 13.50
C GLU A 9 -2.15 17.50 13.64
N PHE A 10 -3.16 17.22 14.46
CA PHE A 10 -3.74 15.89 14.65
C PHE A 10 -4.48 15.35 13.41
N GLU A 11 -5.20 16.19 12.66
CA GLU A 11 -5.82 15.77 11.38
C GLU A 11 -4.74 15.41 10.34
N GLN A 12 -3.59 16.08 10.40
CA GLN A 12 -2.45 15.77 9.52
C GLN A 12 -1.77 14.47 9.91
N VAL A 13 -1.68 14.15 11.21
CA VAL A 13 -1.19 12.84 11.69
C VAL A 13 -2.14 11.72 11.28
N ILE A 14 -3.46 11.91 11.38
CA ILE A 14 -4.44 10.92 10.91
C ILE A 14 -4.36 10.75 9.39
N LEU A 15 -4.26 11.83 8.62
CA LEU A 15 -4.07 11.72 7.17
C LEU A 15 -2.75 11.02 6.82
N TYR A 16 -1.68 11.32 7.56
CA TYR A 16 -0.37 10.70 7.39
C TYR A 16 -0.43 9.20 7.69
N GLU A 17 -1.04 8.79 8.80
CA GLU A 17 -1.23 7.38 9.15
C GLU A 17 -2.16 6.67 8.18
N GLN A 18 -3.20 7.34 7.67
CA GLN A 18 -4.08 6.80 6.63
C GLN A 18 -3.35 6.64 5.29
N CYS A 19 -2.51 7.58 4.88
CA CYS A 19 -1.66 7.45 3.69
C CYS A 19 -0.59 6.37 3.86
N LEU A 20 0.04 6.28 5.04
CA LEU A 20 1.03 5.24 5.34
C LEU A 20 0.38 3.85 5.40
N PHE A 21 -0.81 3.76 5.99
CA PHE A 21 -1.63 2.55 5.98
C PHE A 21 -2.07 2.22 4.55
N PHE A 22 -2.47 3.21 3.75
CA PHE A 22 -2.80 3.02 2.35
C PHE A 22 -1.60 2.53 1.56
N ASP A 23 -0.39 3.05 1.79
CA ASP A 23 0.83 2.56 1.14
C ASP A 23 1.21 1.15 1.60
N ILE A 24 1.09 0.83 2.89
CA ILE A 24 1.36 -0.51 3.40
C ILE A 24 0.34 -1.52 2.84
N GLN A 25 -0.94 -1.14 2.79
CA GLN A 25 -2.00 -1.95 2.21
C GLN A 25 -1.85 -2.05 0.70
N LEU A 26 -1.55 -0.97 0.00
CA LEU A 26 -1.32 -0.92 -1.45
C LEU A 26 -0.12 -1.80 -1.82
N ASN A 27 1.01 -1.70 -1.10
CA ASN A 27 2.17 -2.57 -1.32
C ASN A 27 1.86 -4.04 -0.99
N ARG A 28 1.11 -4.34 0.09
CA ARG A 28 0.63 -5.70 0.39
C ARG A 28 -0.38 -6.22 -0.63
N TRP A 29 -1.08 -5.31 -1.31
CA TRP A 29 -2.11 -5.62 -2.29
C TRP A 29 -1.53 -5.82 -3.70
N LEU A 30 -0.51 -5.04 -4.08
CA LEU A 30 0.22 -5.17 -5.35
C LEU A 30 0.91 -6.54 -5.49
N ASP A 31 1.23 -7.22 -4.38
CA ASP A 31 1.84 -8.56 -4.38
C ASP A 31 0.82 -9.71 -4.48
N LYS A 32 -0.50 -9.46 -4.40
CA LYS A 32 -1.54 -10.50 -4.54
C LYS A 32 -2.14 -10.49 -5.96
N ILE A 33 -1.76 -11.47 -6.77
CA ILE A 33 -2.37 -11.76 -8.09
C ILE A 33 -3.84 -12.20 -7.87
N TYR A 34 -4.82 -11.51 -8.46
CA TYR A 34 -6.26 -11.80 -8.32
C TYR A 34 -6.96 -12.05 -9.66
N GLN A 35 -7.96 -12.94 -9.60
CA GLN A 35 -8.81 -13.42 -10.72
C GLN A 35 -9.94 -12.44 -11.11
N PRO A 36 -10.50 -12.54 -12.33
CA PRO A 36 -11.57 -11.67 -12.81
C PRO A 36 -12.83 -11.70 -11.92
N GLN A 37 -13.44 -10.54 -11.71
CA GLN A 37 -14.75 -10.40 -11.06
C GLN A 37 -15.77 -9.89 -12.07
N LEU A 38 -16.90 -10.58 -12.19
CA LEU A 38 -18.04 -10.16 -13.01
C LEU A 38 -18.98 -9.31 -12.12
N TYR A 39 -19.22 -8.05 -12.49
CA TYR A 39 -20.26 -7.24 -11.84
C TYR A 39 -21.60 -7.40 -12.56
N GLN A 40 -22.70 -7.27 -11.81
CA GLN A 40 -24.08 -7.54 -12.26
C GLN A 40 -24.61 -6.59 -13.36
N GLU A 41 -23.79 -5.68 -13.91
CA GLU A 41 -24.18 -4.68 -14.91
C GLU A 41 -23.37 -4.74 -16.23
N LYS A 42 -22.99 -5.93 -16.71
CA LYS A 42 -22.36 -6.11 -18.04
C LYS A 42 -20.97 -5.47 -18.23
N GLU A 43 -20.34 -4.96 -17.19
CA GLU A 43 -18.94 -4.52 -17.21
C GLU A 43 -18.02 -5.67 -16.80
N ILE A 44 -16.99 -5.93 -17.59
CA ILE A 44 -15.97 -6.91 -17.23
C ILE A 44 -14.67 -6.17 -16.96
N GLU A 45 -14.17 -6.28 -15.74
CA GLU A 45 -12.83 -5.84 -15.36
C GLU A 45 -11.85 -7.01 -15.54
N TYR A 46 -10.82 -6.80 -16.36
CA TYR A 46 -9.68 -7.69 -16.44
C TYR A 46 -8.44 -6.98 -15.92
N ILE A 47 -7.52 -7.71 -15.28
CA ILE A 47 -6.17 -7.21 -15.03
C ILE A 47 -5.25 -7.91 -16.02
N TYR A 48 -4.64 -7.15 -16.92
CA TYR A 48 -3.64 -7.66 -17.86
C TYR A 48 -2.36 -6.84 -17.72
N ASP A 49 -1.25 -7.51 -17.43
CA ASP A 49 0.07 -6.89 -17.28
C ASP A 49 0.07 -5.66 -16.33
N ARG A 50 -0.54 -5.83 -15.15
CA ARG A 50 -0.73 -4.79 -14.10
C ARG A 50 -1.66 -3.62 -14.46
N ASN A 51 -2.31 -3.63 -15.63
CA ASN A 51 -3.30 -2.62 -16.01
C ASN A 51 -4.72 -3.16 -15.79
N ILE A 52 -5.65 -2.30 -15.36
CA ILE A 52 -7.07 -2.66 -15.24
C ILE A 52 -7.73 -2.31 -16.58
N ILE A 53 -8.09 -3.33 -17.33
CA ILE A 53 -8.87 -3.20 -18.55
C ILE A 53 -10.35 -3.21 -18.14
N ARG A 54 -11.01 -2.07 -18.26
CA ARG A 54 -12.47 -2.00 -18.18
C ARG A 54 -13.02 -2.27 -19.58
N GLN A 55 -13.57 -3.46 -19.80
CA GLN A 55 -14.35 -3.70 -20.99
C GLN A 55 -15.74 -3.11 -20.76
N LEU A 56 -15.95 -1.91 -21.29
CA LEU A 56 -17.30 -1.38 -21.48
C LEU A 56 -17.95 -2.27 -22.56
N GLN A 57 -19.02 -3.00 -22.23
CA GLN A 57 -19.88 -3.65 -23.24
C GLN A 57 -20.58 -2.56 -24.08
N ASN A 58 -19.81 -1.89 -24.94
CA ASN A 58 -20.32 -1.03 -25.99
C ASN A 58 -20.08 -1.72 -27.33
N TYR A 59 -21.18 -2.02 -28.01
CA TYR A 59 -21.35 -3.06 -29.01
C TYR A 59 -20.72 -2.82 -30.41
N SER A 60 -19.70 -1.96 -30.61
CA SER A 60 -19.18 -1.81 -32.00
C SER A 60 -17.77 -1.30 -32.26
N THR A 61 -16.94 -0.98 -31.26
CA THR A 61 -15.54 -0.59 -31.53
C THR A 61 -14.60 -1.62 -30.94
N SER A 62 -13.74 -2.22 -31.77
CA SER A 62 -12.69 -3.16 -31.35
C SER A 62 -11.62 -2.52 -30.45
N GLU A 63 -11.67 -1.21 -30.26
CA GLU A 63 -10.75 -0.46 -29.40
C GLU A 63 -11.22 -0.49 -27.94
N HIS A 64 -10.34 -0.98 -27.07
CA HIS A 64 -10.56 -1.05 -25.64
C HIS A 64 -9.95 0.20 -24.99
N GLU A 65 -10.71 0.89 -24.12
CA GLU A 65 -10.14 1.93 -23.27
C GLU A 65 -9.37 1.26 -22.12
N ILE A 66 -8.05 1.47 -22.08
CA ILE A 66 -7.18 0.95 -21.03
C ILE A 66 -7.02 2.03 -19.96
N PHE A 67 -7.48 1.74 -18.74
CA PHE A 67 -7.35 2.65 -17.60
C PHE A 67 -6.31 2.11 -16.63
N ASN A 68 -5.28 2.91 -16.35
CA ASN A 68 -4.27 2.54 -15.36
C ASN A 68 -4.66 3.01 -13.95
N ASN A 69 -5.68 3.88 -13.84
CA ASN A 69 -6.17 4.41 -12.58
C ASN A 69 -7.47 3.71 -12.16
N LYS A 70 -7.44 3.02 -11.03
CA LYS A 70 -8.58 2.28 -10.46
C LYS A 70 -9.77 3.18 -10.11
N GLU A 71 -9.53 4.42 -9.72
CA GLU A 71 -10.60 5.36 -9.42
C GLU A 71 -11.34 5.76 -10.70
N GLN A 72 -10.62 5.98 -11.82
CA GLN A 72 -11.26 6.20 -13.11
C GLN A 72 -12.13 5.02 -13.52
N VAL A 73 -11.64 3.78 -13.39
CA VAL A 73 -12.42 2.58 -13.69
C VAL A 73 -13.74 2.56 -12.93
N LYS A 74 -13.72 2.90 -11.63
CA LYS A 74 -14.89 2.86 -10.76
C LYS A 74 -15.84 4.03 -10.90
N GLN A 75 -15.30 5.23 -11.09
CA GLN A 75 -16.04 6.48 -10.91
C GLN A 75 -16.39 7.17 -12.22
N LEU A 76 -15.64 6.90 -13.30
CA LEU A 76 -15.82 7.57 -14.58
C LEU A 76 -17.01 7.00 -15.33
N LYS A 77 -17.94 7.87 -15.73
CA LYS A 77 -19.01 7.54 -16.67
C LYS A 77 -19.07 8.61 -17.77
N TRP A 78 -19.27 8.18 -19.00
CA TRP A 78 -19.50 9.07 -20.14
C TRP A 78 -20.99 9.10 -20.48
N ASP A 79 -21.50 10.28 -20.77
CA ASP A 79 -22.90 10.50 -21.13
C ASP A 79 -23.00 11.34 -22.41
N GLY A 80 -23.82 10.89 -23.35
CA GLY A 80 -23.94 11.52 -24.65
C GLY A 80 -24.89 10.76 -25.57
N LYS A 81 -25.05 11.25 -26.80
CA LYS A 81 -25.92 10.63 -27.80
C LYS A 81 -25.12 9.71 -28.72
N TYR A 82 -25.75 8.60 -29.07
CA TYR A 82 -25.29 7.67 -30.09
C TYR A 82 -26.21 7.73 -31.32
N ARG A 83 -25.65 7.48 -32.50
CA ARG A 83 -26.41 7.19 -33.73
C ARG A 83 -26.69 5.67 -33.84
N ASN A 84 -27.49 5.25 -34.82
CA ASN A 84 -27.90 3.85 -35.04
C ASN A 84 -26.74 2.84 -35.21
N ASN A 85 -25.52 3.31 -35.47
CA ASN A 85 -24.28 2.53 -35.60
C ASN A 85 -23.36 2.66 -34.36
N PHE A 86 -23.89 3.08 -33.21
CA PHE A 86 -23.13 3.34 -31.97
C PHE A 86 -22.01 4.38 -32.11
N GLN A 87 -22.09 5.23 -33.12
CA GLN A 87 -21.19 6.36 -33.30
C GLN A 87 -21.58 7.47 -32.33
N LYS A 88 -20.59 7.97 -31.57
CA LYS A 88 -20.76 9.11 -30.65
C LYS A 88 -21.08 10.35 -31.46
N VAL A 89 -22.14 11.09 -31.11
CA VAL A 89 -22.54 12.33 -31.80
C VAL A 89 -22.94 13.40 -30.79
N ALA A 90 -22.91 14.67 -31.21
CA ALA A 90 -23.31 15.83 -30.40
C ALA A 90 -22.46 16.00 -29.13
N LYS A 91 -23.01 16.65 -28.09
CA LYS A 91 -22.31 16.96 -26.85
C LYS A 91 -22.13 15.71 -25.98
N TRP A 92 -20.93 15.52 -25.47
CA TRP A 92 -20.58 14.49 -24.51
C TRP A 92 -20.12 15.13 -23.21
N SER A 93 -20.60 14.59 -22.10
CA SER A 93 -20.29 15.04 -20.75
C SER A 93 -19.67 13.91 -19.95
N ILE A 94 -18.84 14.28 -18.97
CA ILE A 94 -18.20 13.32 -18.07
C ILE A 94 -18.87 13.40 -16.70
N TYR A 95 -19.20 12.25 -16.15
CA TYR A 95 -19.64 12.08 -14.77
C TYR A 95 -18.52 11.40 -13.98
N TRP A 96 -18.35 11.85 -12.74
CA TRP A 96 -17.43 11.29 -11.78
C TRP A 96 -18.15 11.10 -10.46
N ASN A 97 -18.24 9.85 -10.00
CA ASN A 97 -19.03 9.51 -8.81
C ASN A 97 -20.47 10.06 -8.89
N GLU A 98 -21.12 9.82 -10.04
CA GLU A 98 -22.49 10.26 -10.35
C GLU A 98 -22.70 11.78 -10.43
N GLN A 99 -21.65 12.58 -10.25
CA GLN A 99 -21.69 14.02 -10.39
C GLN A 99 -21.14 14.44 -11.76
N ILE A 100 -21.84 15.34 -12.44
CA ILE A 100 -21.34 15.93 -13.69
C ILE A 100 -20.07 16.70 -13.35
N LEU A 101 -18.94 16.30 -13.97
CA LEU A 101 -17.72 17.09 -13.94
C LEU A 101 -17.92 18.33 -14.80
N GLN A 102 -18.40 19.39 -14.15
CA GLN A 102 -18.71 20.64 -14.83
C GLN A 102 -17.49 21.09 -15.65
N LYS A 103 -17.75 21.28 -16.96
CA LYS A 103 -16.78 21.70 -18.00
C LYS A 103 -15.96 20.58 -18.66
N ALA A 104 -16.05 19.33 -18.23
CA ALA A 104 -15.35 18.22 -18.89
C ALA A 104 -16.19 17.59 -20.03
N GLY A 105 -15.54 17.15 -21.11
CA GLY A 105 -16.18 16.66 -22.33
C GLY A 105 -16.03 17.62 -23.52
N GLY A 106 -16.87 17.46 -24.53
CA GLY A 106 -16.80 18.23 -25.78
C GLY A 106 -17.87 17.81 -26.78
N TYR A 107 -17.65 18.08 -28.07
CA TYR A 107 -18.59 17.77 -29.14
C TYR A 107 -18.02 16.76 -30.14
N TYR A 108 -18.88 15.88 -30.63
CA TYR A 108 -18.63 15.03 -31.78
C TYR A 108 -19.44 15.52 -33.00
N SER A 109 -18.82 15.44 -34.18
CA SER A 109 -19.47 15.65 -35.46
C SER A 109 -20.49 14.55 -35.76
N GLU A 110 -21.26 14.70 -36.84
CA GLU A 110 -22.17 13.65 -37.31
C GLU A 110 -21.45 12.37 -37.75
N ASP A 111 -20.19 12.51 -38.17
CA ASP A 111 -19.29 11.42 -38.52
C ASP A 111 -18.48 10.92 -37.32
N GLY A 112 -18.90 11.26 -36.10
CA GLY A 112 -18.33 10.72 -34.86
C GLY A 112 -16.89 11.10 -34.58
N GLN A 113 -16.40 12.16 -35.21
CA GLN A 113 -15.09 12.72 -34.92
C GLN A 113 -15.22 13.81 -33.86
N LYS A 114 -14.24 13.90 -32.95
CA LYS A 114 -14.18 15.01 -32.00
C LYS A 114 -13.99 16.33 -32.76
N ILE A 115 -14.74 17.36 -32.38
CA ILE A 115 -14.70 18.71 -32.96
C ILE A 115 -14.81 19.78 -31.88
N GLY A 116 -14.26 20.97 -32.16
CA GLY A 116 -14.39 22.15 -31.32
C GLY A 116 -13.63 22.04 -30.01
N LEU A 117 -14.06 22.80 -29.00
CA LEU A 117 -13.43 22.82 -27.68
C LEU A 117 -13.69 21.53 -26.91
N TRP A 118 -12.62 20.97 -26.36
CA TRP A 118 -12.63 19.78 -25.52
C TRP A 118 -11.87 20.01 -24.22
N LYS A 119 -12.37 19.37 -23.16
CA LYS A 119 -11.69 19.27 -21.88
C LYS A 119 -11.62 17.80 -21.45
N GLU A 120 -10.43 17.24 -21.48
CA GLU A 120 -10.14 15.83 -21.26
C GLU A 120 -9.56 15.58 -19.88
N LEU A 121 -9.84 14.41 -19.29
CA LEU A 121 -9.17 13.98 -18.07
C LEU A 121 -7.74 13.51 -18.43
N VAL A 122 -6.74 13.89 -17.63
CA VAL A 122 -5.40 13.31 -17.79
C VAL A 122 -5.38 11.83 -17.41
N LYS A 123 -4.36 11.09 -17.88
CA LYS A 123 -4.21 9.63 -17.67
C LYS A 123 -4.35 9.20 -16.20
N ASN A 124 -3.92 10.04 -15.25
CA ASN A 124 -3.98 9.76 -13.81
C ASN A 124 -5.01 10.58 -13.03
N TYR A 125 -6.06 11.07 -13.70
CA TYR A 125 -7.10 11.84 -13.01
C TYR A 125 -7.69 11.04 -11.83
N CYS A 126 -7.83 11.70 -10.68
CA CYS A 126 -8.50 11.16 -9.50
C CYS A 126 -9.21 12.30 -8.73
N SER A 127 -10.09 11.97 -7.77
CA SER A 127 -10.86 13.01 -7.04
C SER A 127 -9.97 14.04 -6.33
N TRP A 128 -8.79 13.62 -5.92
CA TRP A 128 -7.83 14.48 -5.22
C TRP A 128 -7.04 15.40 -6.17
N ILE A 129 -7.11 15.14 -7.47
CA ILE A 129 -6.20 15.72 -8.49
C ILE A 129 -7.01 15.99 -9.75
N PRO A 130 -7.87 17.01 -9.72
CA PRO A 130 -8.76 17.32 -10.82
C PRO A 130 -8.00 18.05 -11.93
N VAL A 131 -7.14 17.32 -12.65
CA VAL A 131 -6.32 17.87 -13.75
C VAL A 131 -6.94 17.54 -15.10
N PHE A 132 -7.11 18.56 -15.92
CA PHE A 132 -7.68 18.42 -17.25
C PHE A 132 -6.74 18.98 -18.30
N GLU A 133 -6.77 18.40 -19.49
CA GLU A 133 -6.20 18.99 -20.69
C GLU A 133 -7.32 19.69 -21.47
N GLU A 134 -7.11 20.92 -21.93
CA GLU A 134 -8.11 21.71 -22.65
C GLU A 134 -7.53 22.26 -23.95
N GLY A 135 -8.26 22.11 -25.06
CA GLY A 135 -7.88 22.64 -26.37
C GLY A 135 -8.94 22.35 -27.42
N GLU A 136 -8.57 22.51 -28.69
CA GLU A 136 -9.49 22.31 -29.82
C GLU A 136 -9.21 21.03 -30.59
N TYR A 137 -10.29 20.40 -31.04
CA TYR A 137 -10.27 19.30 -31.99
C TYR A 137 -10.77 19.75 -33.36
N PHE A 138 -10.14 19.25 -34.42
CA PHE A 138 -10.62 19.34 -35.79
C PHE A 138 -10.47 17.98 -36.47
N GLU A 139 -11.57 17.46 -37.01
CA GLU A 139 -11.64 16.14 -37.65
C GLU A 139 -11.02 15.01 -36.80
N GLY A 140 -11.29 15.02 -35.49
CA GLY A 140 -10.80 14.01 -34.56
C GLY A 140 -9.33 14.16 -34.14
N LYS A 141 -8.63 15.20 -34.60
CA LYS A 141 -7.24 15.51 -34.22
C LYS A 141 -7.16 16.71 -33.28
N LYS A 142 -6.27 16.66 -32.30
CA LYS A 142 -5.93 17.82 -31.46
C LYS A 142 -5.23 18.86 -32.32
N ILE A 143 -5.67 20.12 -32.29
CA ILE A 143 -5.05 21.22 -33.04
C ILE A 143 -4.82 22.42 -32.14
N GLY A 144 -3.91 23.31 -32.54
CA GLY A 144 -3.70 24.59 -31.88
C GLY A 144 -3.13 24.45 -30.47
N SER A 145 -3.46 25.39 -29.58
CA SER A 145 -2.96 25.40 -28.21
C SER A 145 -3.77 24.46 -27.32
N TRP A 146 -3.04 23.63 -26.57
CA TRP A 146 -3.57 22.76 -25.53
C TRP A 146 -2.91 23.11 -24.21
N LYS A 147 -3.70 23.18 -23.13
CA LYS A 147 -3.23 23.57 -21.80
C LYS A 147 -3.72 22.65 -20.70
N TYR A 148 -2.97 22.58 -19.61
CA TYR A 148 -3.41 21.88 -18.41
C TYR A 148 -4.14 22.82 -17.43
N ASN A 149 -5.24 22.35 -16.84
CA ASN A 149 -5.99 23.04 -15.81
C ASN A 149 -5.97 22.22 -14.51
N TYR A 150 -5.45 22.77 -13.41
CA TYR A 150 -5.34 22.08 -12.12
C TYR A 150 -5.86 22.98 -10.98
N GLU A 151 -6.79 22.49 -10.14
CA GLU A 151 -7.24 23.16 -8.90
C GLU A 151 -7.65 24.65 -9.03
N GLN A 152 -8.22 25.07 -10.16
CA GLN A 152 -8.48 26.49 -10.47
C GLN A 152 -7.21 27.38 -10.52
N LYS A 153 -6.04 26.82 -10.24
CA LYS A 153 -4.75 27.40 -10.56
C LYS A 153 -4.59 27.24 -12.06
N LYS A 154 -4.71 28.35 -12.75
CA LYS A 154 -4.35 28.38 -14.16
C LYS A 154 -2.86 28.14 -14.25
N LEU A 155 -2.53 26.92 -14.65
CA LEU A 155 -1.23 26.52 -15.11
C LEU A 155 -1.07 27.06 -16.54
N ASP A 156 -1.20 28.40 -16.72
CA ASP A 156 -1.35 29.04 -18.05
C ASP A 156 -0.14 28.80 -18.98
N ASN A 157 0.99 28.35 -18.42
CA ASN A 157 2.21 28.01 -19.16
C ASN A 157 2.41 26.50 -19.37
N PHE A 158 1.42 25.68 -19.02
CA PHE A 158 1.49 24.22 -19.12
C PHE A 158 0.71 23.70 -20.31
N GLY A 159 1.30 22.78 -21.06
CA GLY A 159 0.79 22.30 -22.34
C GLY A 159 1.68 22.75 -23.50
N GLY A 160 1.11 22.90 -24.70
CA GLY A 160 1.86 23.28 -25.89
C GLY A 160 0.97 23.40 -27.12
N GLN A 161 1.56 23.20 -28.31
CA GLN A 161 0.85 23.33 -29.58
C GLN A 161 0.81 22.02 -30.37
N TYR A 162 -0.32 21.77 -31.03
CA TYR A 162 -0.48 20.73 -32.04
C TYR A 162 -0.59 21.34 -33.43
N ASN A 163 0.02 20.69 -34.43
CA ASN A 163 -0.18 21.03 -35.84
C ASN A 163 -1.51 20.46 -36.38
N GLU A 164 -1.83 20.76 -37.64
CA GLU A 164 -3.04 20.29 -38.33
C GLU A 164 -3.11 18.76 -38.46
N GLN A 165 -1.97 18.06 -38.35
CA GLN A 165 -1.90 16.60 -38.38
C GLN A 165 -2.09 15.97 -36.99
N GLY A 166 -2.31 16.75 -35.94
CA GLY A 166 -2.49 16.23 -34.58
C GLY A 166 -1.18 15.91 -33.86
N GLN A 167 -0.05 16.45 -34.34
CA GLN A 167 1.28 16.19 -33.79
C GLN A 167 1.74 17.36 -32.94
N LYS A 168 2.36 17.05 -31.80
CA LYS A 168 2.97 18.06 -30.92
C LYS A 168 4.09 18.79 -31.66
N ILE A 169 4.13 20.11 -31.54
CA ILE A 169 5.16 20.99 -32.11
C ILE A 169 5.55 22.08 -31.12
N GLY A 170 6.77 22.62 -31.26
CA GLY A 170 7.25 23.76 -30.49
C GLY A 170 7.44 23.42 -29.00
N LYS A 171 7.37 24.44 -28.15
CA LYS A 171 7.58 24.29 -26.71
C LYS A 171 6.41 23.58 -26.03
N TRP A 172 6.75 22.65 -25.15
CA TRP A 172 5.80 21.86 -24.37
C TRP A 172 6.22 21.78 -22.91
N ALA A 173 5.23 21.83 -22.02
CA ALA A 173 5.37 21.50 -20.61
C ALA A 173 4.40 20.37 -20.28
N GLU A 174 4.93 19.15 -20.12
CA GLU A 174 4.17 17.91 -19.95
C GLU A 174 4.13 17.49 -18.48
N LEU A 175 3.00 16.93 -18.06
CA LEU A 175 2.91 16.29 -16.74
C LEU A 175 3.59 14.92 -16.79
N ASP A 176 4.29 14.56 -15.71
CA ASP A 176 4.86 13.22 -15.56
C ASP A 176 3.78 12.13 -15.52
N GLU A 177 4.11 10.93 -15.98
CA GLU A 177 3.20 9.78 -15.92
C GLU A 177 2.87 9.34 -14.49
N SER A 178 3.56 9.85 -13.48
CA SER A 178 3.23 9.66 -12.06
C SER A 178 2.74 10.96 -11.42
N PHE A 179 2.23 11.93 -12.20
CA PHE A 179 1.76 13.20 -11.63
C PHE A 179 0.62 12.98 -10.64
N TRP A 180 0.86 13.28 -9.36
CA TRP A 180 -0.17 13.31 -8.33
C TRP A 180 0.08 14.37 -7.22
N LEU A 181 -0.77 14.48 -6.19
CA LEU A 181 -0.70 15.54 -5.17
C LEU A 181 0.64 15.53 -4.43
N GLY A 182 1.23 14.35 -4.25
CA GLY A 182 2.56 14.15 -3.68
C GLY A 182 3.69 14.04 -4.71
N ASN A 183 3.40 14.11 -6.00
CA ASN A 183 4.38 14.05 -7.07
C ASN A 183 4.01 15.00 -8.22
N GLN A 184 4.31 16.29 -8.07
CA GLN A 184 4.00 17.30 -9.08
C GLN A 184 5.22 17.54 -9.99
N VAL A 185 5.55 16.56 -10.84
CA VAL A 185 6.68 16.63 -11.78
C VAL A 185 6.22 17.01 -13.18
N ILE A 186 6.99 17.89 -13.82
CA ILE A 186 6.77 18.35 -15.18
C ILE A 186 8.05 18.23 -16.02
N HIS A 187 7.86 18.03 -17.31
CA HIS A 187 8.92 17.96 -18.31
C HIS A 187 8.74 19.08 -19.33
N ILE A 188 9.70 19.99 -19.42
CA ILE A 188 9.65 21.17 -20.30
C ILE A 188 10.67 21.00 -21.41
N GLY A 189 10.25 21.06 -22.68
CA GLY A 189 11.18 20.97 -23.80
C GLY A 189 10.53 21.31 -25.13
N GLU A 190 11.13 20.87 -26.22
CA GLU A 190 10.66 21.18 -27.57
C GLU A 190 10.36 19.91 -28.38
N TYR A 191 9.30 19.99 -29.18
CA TYR A 191 8.94 19.02 -30.20
C TYR A 191 9.21 19.57 -31.60
N LYS A 192 9.79 18.72 -32.47
CA LYS A 192 9.87 18.96 -33.91
C LYS A 192 8.64 18.41 -34.62
N SER A 193 8.56 18.62 -35.93
CA SER A 193 7.56 17.97 -36.78
C SER A 193 7.53 16.45 -36.54
N LYS A 194 6.33 15.87 -36.67
CA LYS A 194 6.03 14.46 -36.33
C LYS A 194 5.96 14.11 -34.84
N GLY A 195 5.98 15.10 -33.93
CA GLY A 195 5.84 14.83 -32.50
C GLY A 195 7.07 14.21 -31.86
N ILE A 196 8.25 14.50 -32.42
CA ILE A 196 9.55 14.00 -31.94
C ILE A 196 10.15 14.99 -30.93
N LYS A 197 10.53 14.51 -29.74
CA LYS A 197 11.25 15.33 -28.74
C LYS A 197 12.65 15.65 -29.24
N ILE A 198 13.04 16.92 -29.18
CA ILE A 198 14.35 17.40 -29.62
C ILE A 198 15.00 18.30 -28.57
N GLY A 199 16.32 18.50 -28.70
CA GLY A 199 17.06 19.47 -27.88
C GLY A 199 16.96 19.21 -26.38
N ARG A 200 17.06 20.29 -25.60
CA ARG A 200 17.06 20.26 -24.13
C ARG A 200 15.64 20.06 -23.57
N TRP A 201 15.52 19.11 -22.65
CA TRP A 201 14.32 18.85 -21.86
C TRP A 201 14.65 18.99 -20.38
N ASP A 202 14.01 19.93 -19.70
CA ASP A 202 14.18 20.22 -18.29
C ASP A 202 13.10 19.52 -17.46
N ILE A 203 13.50 18.96 -16.33
CA ILE A 203 12.60 18.35 -15.36
C ILE A 203 12.44 19.31 -14.21
N SER A 204 11.20 19.66 -13.88
CA SER A 204 10.90 20.51 -12.73
C SER A 204 9.90 19.85 -11.80
N TYR A 205 9.96 20.20 -10.52
CA TYR A 205 9.13 19.62 -9.48
C TYR A 205 8.56 20.71 -8.58
N CYS A 206 7.29 20.60 -8.23
CA CYS A 206 6.65 21.46 -7.25
C CYS A 206 6.45 20.71 -5.93
N HIS A 207 6.96 21.28 -4.85
CA HIS A 207 6.77 20.73 -3.51
C HIS A 207 5.48 21.29 -2.89
N GLY A 208 4.35 20.59 -3.11
CA GLY A 208 3.07 20.55 -2.38
C GLY A 208 2.36 21.83 -1.91
N GLN A 209 3.08 22.85 -1.45
CA GLN A 209 2.55 24.09 -0.88
C GLN A 209 3.11 25.36 -1.55
N LYS A 210 4.24 25.27 -2.28
CA LYS A 210 4.95 26.47 -2.72
C LYS A 210 4.48 27.03 -4.06
N ASP A 211 3.61 26.34 -4.82
CA ASP A 211 3.16 26.73 -6.18
C ASP A 211 4.29 27.15 -7.15
N VAL A 212 5.53 26.80 -6.81
CA VAL A 212 6.73 27.13 -7.57
C VAL A 212 7.36 25.82 -7.99
N PHE A 213 7.53 25.66 -9.30
CA PHE A 213 8.29 24.57 -9.87
C PHE A 213 9.76 24.92 -9.85
N ILE A 214 10.56 24.05 -9.25
CA ILE A 214 12.02 24.15 -9.20
C ILE A 214 12.57 23.17 -10.22
N GLN A 215 13.50 23.62 -11.06
CA GLN A 215 14.19 22.72 -11.98
C GLN A 215 15.08 21.78 -11.17
N ILE A 216 14.82 20.47 -11.28
CA ILE A 216 15.54 19.41 -10.57
C ILE A 216 16.41 18.56 -11.49
N GLY A 217 16.29 18.74 -12.81
CA GLY A 217 17.04 17.93 -13.76
C GLY A 217 16.74 18.23 -15.22
N GLY A 218 17.00 17.24 -16.07
CA GLY A 218 16.83 17.29 -17.51
C GLY A 218 17.98 16.65 -18.28
N GLY A 219 17.86 16.66 -19.60
CA GLY A 219 18.89 16.21 -20.53
C GLY A 219 18.53 16.56 -21.96
N SER A 220 19.24 16.01 -22.95
CA SER A 220 19.00 16.33 -24.36
C SER A 220 18.57 15.11 -25.18
N TYR A 221 17.62 15.30 -26.07
CA TYR A 221 17.27 14.31 -27.10
C TYR A 221 18.02 14.58 -28.39
N LYS A 222 18.33 13.51 -29.13
CA LYS A 222 18.97 13.60 -30.44
C LYS A 222 17.96 14.07 -31.48
N ASP A 223 18.38 15.04 -32.30
CA ASP A 223 17.54 15.55 -33.39
C ASP A 223 17.31 14.49 -34.47
N GLY A 224 16.04 14.30 -34.86
CA GLY A 224 15.66 13.48 -36.01
C GLY A 224 15.48 11.99 -35.74
N GLU A 225 15.63 11.53 -34.50
CA GLU A 225 15.40 10.13 -34.08
C GLU A 225 14.44 10.09 -32.89
N ASP A 226 13.51 9.13 -32.89
CA ASP A 226 12.46 9.04 -31.89
C ASP A 226 13.01 8.75 -30.50
N PHE A 227 12.90 9.74 -29.60
CA PHE A 227 13.13 9.65 -28.15
C PHE A 227 14.52 9.16 -27.70
N ILE A 228 15.56 9.32 -28.53
CA ILE A 228 16.92 8.94 -28.15
C ILE A 228 17.56 10.00 -27.25
N LYS A 229 17.69 9.68 -25.96
CA LYS A 229 18.42 10.51 -24.98
C LYS A 229 19.92 10.50 -25.30
N ILE A 230 20.60 11.64 -25.18
CA ILE A 230 22.03 11.79 -25.44
C ILE A 230 22.70 12.70 -24.41
N GLY A 231 23.99 12.49 -24.18
CA GLY A 231 24.81 13.32 -23.30
C GLY A 231 24.36 13.25 -21.84
N ARG A 232 24.60 14.32 -21.08
CA ARG A 232 24.26 14.38 -19.66
C ARG A 232 22.76 14.40 -19.44
N TRP A 233 22.30 13.58 -18.51
CA TRP A 233 20.89 13.40 -18.19
C TRP A 233 20.68 13.22 -16.69
N VAL A 234 19.56 13.76 -16.20
CA VAL A 234 19.02 13.50 -14.86
C VAL A 234 17.73 12.69 -15.00
N GLU A 235 17.71 11.48 -14.44
CA GLU A 235 16.51 10.65 -14.35
C GLU A 235 15.90 10.73 -12.96
N LEU A 236 14.58 10.63 -12.89
CA LEU A 236 13.87 10.46 -11.63
C LEU A 236 13.79 8.99 -11.28
N ASP A 237 13.76 8.67 -9.99
CA ASP A 237 13.36 7.35 -9.54
C ASP A 237 11.92 7.02 -9.96
N GLU A 238 11.66 5.76 -10.30
CA GLU A 238 10.33 5.26 -10.68
C GLU A 238 9.25 5.58 -9.64
N ARG A 239 9.65 5.74 -8.39
CA ARG A 239 8.80 6.11 -7.26
C ARG A 239 9.21 7.49 -6.75
N PHE A 240 9.49 8.44 -7.62
CA PHE A 240 9.75 9.81 -7.18
C PHE A 240 8.48 10.43 -6.59
N TRP A 241 8.58 10.96 -5.38
CA TRP A 241 7.50 11.73 -4.72
C TRP A 241 8.09 12.53 -3.56
N TYR A 242 7.28 13.33 -2.88
CA TYR A 242 7.76 14.27 -1.86
C TYR A 242 8.58 13.64 -0.72
N GLN A 243 8.37 12.35 -0.40
CA GLN A 243 9.18 11.63 0.60
C GLN A 243 10.30 10.75 0.02
N LYS A 244 10.38 10.62 -1.31
CA LYS A 244 11.45 9.91 -2.04
C LYS A 244 11.92 10.78 -3.22
N GLN A 245 12.67 11.82 -2.93
CA GLN A 245 13.22 12.72 -3.94
C GLN A 245 14.60 12.22 -4.37
N VAL A 246 14.63 11.09 -5.09
CA VAL A 246 15.85 10.46 -5.61
C VAL A 246 15.97 10.71 -7.11
N ILE A 247 17.15 11.19 -7.52
CA ILE A 247 17.48 11.40 -8.94
C ILE A 247 18.81 10.72 -9.30
N TYR A 248 18.96 10.38 -10.57
CA TYR A 248 20.13 9.70 -11.11
C TYR A 248 20.76 10.55 -12.22
N ASN A 249 22.00 10.97 -12.03
CA ASN A 249 22.74 11.79 -12.98
C ASN A 249 23.74 10.92 -13.72
N GLY A 250 23.78 10.97 -15.04
CA GLY A 250 24.83 10.29 -15.80
C GLY A 250 24.81 10.68 -17.26
N GLU A 251 25.44 9.86 -18.09
CA GLU A 251 25.56 10.13 -19.53
C GLU A 251 24.93 9.02 -20.37
N TYR A 252 24.31 9.45 -21.47
CA TYR A 252 23.85 8.59 -22.56
C TYR A 252 24.78 8.73 -23.76
N ASN A 253 25.10 7.60 -24.39
CA ASN A 253 25.78 7.60 -25.68
C ASN A 253 24.81 7.97 -26.83
N ILE A 254 25.35 8.11 -28.04
CA ILE A 254 24.60 8.48 -29.25
C ILE A 254 23.52 7.46 -29.68
N LYS A 255 23.52 6.25 -29.08
CA LYS A 255 22.53 5.18 -29.30
C LYS A 255 21.45 5.16 -28.20
N GLY A 256 21.44 6.14 -27.29
CA GLY A 256 20.47 6.18 -26.19
C GLY A 256 20.73 5.16 -25.08
N LYS A 257 21.97 4.71 -24.92
CA LYS A 257 22.36 3.79 -23.82
C LYS A 257 23.12 4.52 -22.74
N LYS A 258 22.85 4.18 -21.48
CA LYS A 258 23.59 4.68 -20.33
C LYS A 258 25.04 4.21 -20.43
N VAL A 259 25.99 5.13 -20.27
CA VAL A 259 27.43 4.85 -20.31
C VAL A 259 28.12 5.58 -19.17
N GLY A 260 29.32 5.11 -18.83
CA GLY A 260 30.16 5.75 -17.83
C GLY A 260 29.50 5.79 -16.44
N ARG A 261 29.90 6.79 -15.65
CA ARG A 261 29.48 6.94 -14.26
C ARG A 261 28.07 7.51 -14.13
N TRP A 262 27.26 6.85 -13.31
CA TRP A 262 25.94 7.31 -12.89
C TRP A 262 25.93 7.55 -11.39
N ASP A 263 25.46 8.73 -11.01
CA ASP A 263 25.50 9.30 -9.67
C ASP A 263 24.08 9.36 -9.10
N SER A 264 23.82 8.74 -7.94
CA SER A 264 22.53 8.82 -7.26
C SER A 264 22.51 9.98 -6.27
N MET A 265 21.53 10.88 -6.38
CA MET A 265 21.37 12.04 -5.49
C MET A 265 20.03 11.98 -4.76
N TYR A 266 19.99 12.49 -3.54
CA TYR A 266 18.80 12.48 -2.70
C TYR A 266 18.59 13.84 -2.04
N GLN A 267 17.35 14.31 -2.07
CA GLN A 267 16.92 15.49 -1.34
C GLN A 267 16.05 15.09 -0.15
N SER A 268 16.51 15.45 1.06
CA SER A 268 15.71 15.27 2.27
C SER A 268 14.51 16.22 2.26
N PHE A 269 13.37 15.76 2.79
CA PHE A 269 12.10 16.49 2.81
C PHE A 269 12.20 17.94 3.33
N ASN A 270 13.13 18.22 4.25
CA ASN A 270 13.32 19.55 4.86
C ASN A 270 14.48 20.37 4.25
N GLN A 271 15.11 19.91 3.17
CA GLN A 271 16.26 20.58 2.58
C GLN A 271 15.91 21.04 1.16
N ASN A 272 16.29 22.27 0.80
CA ASN A 272 16.07 22.81 -0.55
C ASN A 272 17.15 22.36 -1.55
N GLU A 273 18.17 21.64 -1.10
CA GLU A 273 19.30 21.21 -1.94
C GLU A 273 19.37 19.69 -2.02
N TYR A 274 19.57 19.18 -3.24
CA TYR A 274 19.94 17.78 -3.46
C TYR A 274 21.33 17.55 -2.90
N LYS A 275 21.44 16.56 -2.02
CA LYS A 275 22.73 16.09 -1.55
C LYS A 275 23.16 14.92 -2.39
N GLN A 276 24.37 15.04 -2.89
CA GLN A 276 25.06 13.95 -3.53
C GLN A 276 25.26 12.87 -2.46
N MET A 277 24.63 11.70 -2.61
CA MET A 277 24.71 10.61 -1.63
C MET A 277 26.16 10.12 -1.45
N GLN A 278 27.02 10.45 -2.41
CA GLN A 278 28.46 10.19 -2.43
C GLN A 278 29.24 10.85 -1.29
N ILE A 279 28.81 12.02 -0.81
CA ILE A 279 29.56 12.78 0.21
C ILE A 279 29.42 12.12 1.60
N LEU A 280 28.35 11.36 1.83
CA LEU A 280 28.04 10.82 3.16
C LEU A 280 28.77 9.51 3.50
N TYR A 281 29.41 8.86 2.52
CA TYR A 281 30.13 7.60 2.70
C TYR A 281 31.56 7.58 2.14
N ASN A 282 32.06 8.65 1.50
CA ASN A 282 33.20 8.56 0.57
C ASN A 282 33.01 7.47 -0.51
N LEU A 283 31.78 7.01 -0.74
CA LEU A 283 31.43 5.92 -1.64
C LEU A 283 30.25 6.33 -2.49
N SER A 284 30.37 6.07 -3.78
CA SER A 284 29.53 6.69 -4.78
C SER A 284 28.16 6.03 -4.89
N GLY A 285 27.05 6.70 -4.55
CA GLY A 285 25.70 6.38 -5.02
C GLY A 285 25.68 6.14 -6.54
N GLY A 286 25.24 4.97 -7.01
CA GLY A 286 25.35 4.56 -8.42
C GLY A 286 26.70 3.91 -8.76
N GLY A 287 27.08 3.86 -10.04
CA GLY A 287 28.32 3.22 -10.49
C GLY A 287 28.50 3.34 -12.00
N SER A 288 29.32 2.50 -12.61
CA SER A 288 29.61 2.61 -14.05
C SER A 288 28.77 1.64 -14.88
N TYR A 289 28.27 2.10 -16.02
CA TYR A 289 27.76 1.22 -17.07
C TYR A 289 28.88 0.92 -18.08
N GLY A 290 28.95 -0.33 -18.53
CA GLY A 290 29.89 -0.73 -19.58
C GLY A 290 29.49 -0.18 -20.96
N ASP A 291 30.46 -0.05 -21.87
CA ASP A 291 30.25 0.48 -23.22
C ASP A 291 29.59 -0.52 -24.20
N GLY A 292 29.26 -1.73 -23.72
CA GLY A 292 28.65 -2.79 -24.51
C GLY A 292 27.19 -2.52 -24.91
N GLU A 293 26.62 -3.43 -25.71
CA GLU A 293 25.21 -3.40 -26.08
C GLU A 293 24.32 -3.82 -24.91
N GLY A 294 24.15 -2.96 -23.91
CA GLY A 294 23.27 -3.23 -22.77
C GLY A 294 23.43 -2.27 -21.60
N LEU A 295 22.42 -2.22 -20.72
CA LEU A 295 22.47 -1.49 -19.44
C LEU A 295 23.20 -2.32 -18.37
N ILE A 296 24.42 -2.78 -18.69
CA ILE A 296 25.20 -3.66 -17.81
C ILE A 296 25.95 -2.80 -16.80
N LYS A 297 25.59 -2.94 -15.52
CA LYS A 297 26.32 -2.34 -14.39
C LYS A 297 27.67 -3.04 -14.23
N ILE A 298 28.76 -2.29 -14.02
CA ILE A 298 30.10 -2.84 -13.84
C ILE A 298 30.86 -2.09 -12.73
N GLY A 299 31.83 -2.77 -12.11
CA GLY A 299 32.68 -2.21 -11.07
C GLY A 299 31.91 -1.85 -9.79
N ARG A 300 32.48 -0.93 -9.00
CA ARG A 300 31.89 -0.50 -7.73
C ARG A 300 30.54 0.17 -7.95
N TRP A 301 29.58 -0.19 -7.10
CA TRP A 301 28.21 0.28 -7.19
C TRP A 301 27.57 0.45 -5.83
N VAL A 302 26.81 1.53 -5.66
CA VAL A 302 25.87 1.70 -4.55
C VAL A 302 24.44 1.66 -5.05
N GLU A 303 23.68 0.66 -4.60
CA GLU A 303 22.26 0.52 -4.85
C GLU A 303 21.43 1.09 -3.71
N LEU A 304 20.28 1.67 -4.05
CA LEU A 304 19.27 2.05 -3.07
C LEU A 304 18.29 0.88 -2.86
N ASP A 305 17.81 0.68 -1.64
CA ASP A 305 16.72 -0.27 -1.41
C ASP A 305 15.50 0.12 -2.26
N LYS A 306 14.77 -0.87 -2.78
CA LYS A 306 13.56 -0.63 -3.58
C LYS A 306 12.56 0.28 -2.84
N ARG A 307 12.45 0.12 -1.52
CA ARG A 307 11.66 0.96 -0.62
C ARG A 307 12.51 2.06 -0.01
N PHE A 308 13.46 2.66 -0.73
CA PHE A 308 14.18 3.81 -0.21
C PHE A 308 13.20 4.99 -0.09
N TRP A 309 13.09 5.62 1.08
CA TRP A 309 12.32 6.85 1.30
C TRP A 309 12.82 7.53 2.58
N TYR A 310 12.24 8.67 2.93
CA TYR A 310 12.67 9.49 4.05
C TYR A 310 12.89 8.72 5.37
N GLU A 311 12.04 7.74 5.71
CA GLU A 311 12.18 6.92 6.94
C GLU A 311 12.92 5.60 6.75
N LYS A 312 13.29 5.27 5.50
CA LYS A 312 14.06 4.07 5.16
C LYS A 312 15.16 4.44 4.17
N GLN A 313 16.31 4.82 4.70
CA GLN A 313 17.49 5.17 3.91
C GLN A 313 18.50 4.02 3.98
N VAL A 314 18.22 2.96 3.24
CA VAL A 314 19.08 1.76 3.15
C VAL A 314 19.78 1.74 1.79
N ILE A 315 21.08 1.50 1.83
CA ILE A 315 21.91 1.33 0.64
C ILE A 315 22.67 0.01 0.66
N TYR A 316 23.10 -0.46 -0.51
CA TYR A 316 23.92 -1.64 -0.70
C TYR A 316 25.15 -1.24 -1.52
N ASN A 317 26.35 -1.38 -0.95
CA ASN A 317 27.60 -1.03 -1.60
C ASN A 317 28.41 -2.29 -1.92
N GLY A 318 28.80 -2.49 -3.17
CA GLY A 318 29.64 -3.62 -3.56
C GLY A 318 30.11 -3.51 -5.00
N GLU A 319 30.38 -4.64 -5.65
CA GLU A 319 30.92 -4.67 -7.00
C GLU A 319 30.12 -5.57 -7.95
N TYR A 320 30.04 -5.13 -9.21
CA TYR A 320 29.56 -5.90 -10.34
C TYR A 320 30.73 -6.33 -11.23
N ASN A 321 30.71 -7.58 -11.68
CA ASN A 321 31.63 -8.03 -12.72
C ASN A 321 31.22 -7.53 -14.11
N ILE A 322 32.04 -7.80 -15.13
CA ILE A 322 31.81 -7.39 -16.52
C ILE A 322 30.53 -7.96 -17.16
N LYS A 323 29.92 -8.99 -16.55
CA LYS A 323 28.64 -9.58 -17.00
C LYS A 323 27.44 -8.95 -16.30
N GLY A 324 27.63 -7.96 -15.44
CA GLY A 324 26.56 -7.34 -14.66
C GLY A 324 26.07 -8.17 -13.49
N MET A 325 26.89 -9.10 -12.98
CA MET A 325 26.58 -9.92 -11.81
C MET A 325 27.27 -9.38 -10.56
N LYS A 326 26.57 -9.40 -9.42
CA LYS A 326 27.15 -9.02 -8.13
C LYS A 326 28.24 -10.01 -7.73
N VAL A 327 29.41 -9.51 -7.35
CA VAL A 327 30.55 -10.32 -6.92
C VAL A 327 31.20 -9.71 -5.68
N GLY A 328 32.00 -10.50 -4.96
CA GLY A 328 32.82 -10.03 -3.85
C GLY A 328 32.00 -9.49 -2.68
N ARG A 329 32.62 -8.61 -1.88
CA ARG A 329 32.02 -8.05 -0.66
C ARG A 329 30.94 -7.03 -0.98
N TRP A 330 29.79 -7.17 -0.34
CA TRP A 330 28.69 -6.22 -0.36
C TRP A 330 28.30 -5.81 1.06
N ASP A 331 28.37 -4.50 1.33
CA ASP A 331 28.03 -3.91 2.62
C ASP A 331 26.65 -3.26 2.58
N ILE A 332 25.91 -3.35 3.68
CA ILE A 332 24.60 -2.73 3.83
C ILE A 332 24.72 -1.53 4.76
N GLY A 333 24.43 -0.35 4.20
CA GLY A 333 24.44 0.92 4.90
C GLY A 333 23.03 1.39 5.29
N TYR A 334 22.90 2.00 6.47
CA TYR A 334 21.65 2.62 6.90
C TYR A 334 21.88 4.00 7.53
N CYS A 335 21.15 4.99 7.03
CA CYS A 335 21.09 6.33 7.61
C CYS A 335 19.83 6.46 8.46
N GLU A 336 20.01 6.80 9.72
CA GLU A 336 18.89 7.04 10.63
C GLU A 336 18.19 8.35 10.25
N LYS A 337 16.86 8.40 10.39
CA LYS A 337 16.05 9.60 10.15
C LYS A 337 16.67 10.83 10.84
N GLY A 338 16.90 11.88 10.06
CA GLY A 338 17.47 13.15 10.52
C GLY A 338 18.99 13.17 10.65
N LYS A 339 19.69 12.04 10.49
CA LYS A 339 21.15 11.99 10.43
C LYS A 339 21.64 12.15 9.00
N GLN A 340 22.92 12.46 8.88
CA GLN A 340 23.64 12.52 7.61
C GLN A 340 24.59 11.32 7.46
N GLU A 341 25.03 10.76 8.59
CA GLU A 341 25.94 9.63 8.60
C GLU A 341 25.22 8.29 8.61
N TYR A 342 25.96 7.33 8.11
CA TYR A 342 25.41 6.20 7.41
C TYR A 342 26.20 5.02 7.96
N LYS A 343 25.52 4.15 8.70
CA LYS A 343 26.18 3.09 9.48
C LYS A 343 26.13 1.78 8.72
N GLN A 344 27.25 1.08 8.66
CA GLN A 344 27.25 -0.30 8.18
C GLN A 344 26.48 -1.16 9.19
N ILE A 345 25.36 -1.75 8.75
CA ILE A 345 24.47 -2.57 9.58
C ILE A 345 24.38 -4.02 9.11
N GLY A 346 24.98 -4.34 7.96
CA GLY A 346 25.02 -5.70 7.46
C GLY A 346 25.88 -5.87 6.21
N GLY A 347 25.62 -6.94 5.47
CA GLY A 347 26.37 -7.32 4.28
C GLY A 347 26.94 -8.73 4.33
N GLY A 348 27.62 -9.13 3.27
CA GLY A 348 28.26 -10.44 3.09
C GLY A 348 29.00 -10.49 1.76
N SER A 349 29.33 -11.68 1.27
CA SER A 349 30.05 -11.84 0.00
C SER A 349 29.24 -12.62 -1.03
N TYR A 350 29.35 -12.24 -2.30
CA TYR A 350 28.88 -13.02 -3.43
C TYR A 350 30.04 -13.80 -4.04
N ASP A 351 29.73 -14.96 -4.62
CA ASP A 351 30.68 -15.78 -5.37
C ASP A 351 31.28 -15.02 -6.56
N GLU A 352 32.60 -15.07 -6.72
CA GLU A 352 33.31 -14.30 -7.76
C GLU A 352 33.16 -14.93 -9.15
N GLU A 353 33.00 -16.26 -9.24
CA GLU A 353 32.96 -17.00 -10.50
C GLU A 353 31.54 -17.06 -11.09
N GLN A 354 30.57 -17.43 -10.26
CA GLN A 354 29.17 -17.61 -10.64
C GLN A 354 28.39 -16.29 -10.57
N GLY A 355 28.76 -15.39 -9.65
CA GLY A 355 28.07 -14.12 -9.41
C GLY A 355 26.65 -14.29 -8.88
N GLN A 356 26.12 -13.27 -8.19
CA GLN A 356 24.78 -13.23 -7.57
C GLN A 356 24.45 -14.32 -6.52
N ILE A 357 25.29 -15.33 -6.35
CA ILE A 357 25.16 -16.36 -5.32
C ILE A 357 25.82 -15.85 -4.04
N GLN A 358 25.03 -15.71 -2.97
CA GLN A 358 25.52 -15.33 -1.65
C GLN A 358 26.32 -16.48 -1.03
N ILE A 359 27.51 -16.19 -0.49
CA ILE A 359 28.38 -17.20 0.14
C ILE A 359 28.90 -16.70 1.48
N GLY A 360 29.23 -17.64 2.37
CA GLY A 360 29.83 -17.35 3.67
C GLY A 360 28.91 -16.57 4.60
N ARG A 361 29.49 -15.77 5.50
CA ARG A 361 28.73 -15.03 6.51
C ARG A 361 27.98 -13.83 5.93
N TRP A 362 26.72 -13.71 6.29
CA TRP A 362 25.81 -12.66 5.87
C TRP A 362 25.02 -12.08 7.03
N ILE A 363 24.86 -10.76 7.01
CA ILE A 363 23.88 -10.04 7.83
C ILE A 363 22.85 -9.42 6.88
N GLU A 364 21.63 -9.94 6.91
CA GLU A 364 20.51 -9.51 6.06
C GLU A 364 19.57 -8.58 6.82
N LEU A 365 18.82 -7.75 6.08
CA LEU A 365 17.78 -6.92 6.65
C LEU A 365 16.41 -7.60 6.51
N ASP A 366 15.56 -7.43 7.51
CA ASP A 366 14.19 -7.92 7.44
C ASP A 366 13.33 -7.23 6.37
N GLN A 367 12.32 -7.95 5.87
CA GLN A 367 11.31 -7.36 5.00
C GLN A 367 10.51 -6.27 5.73
N GLY A 368 10.89 -5.03 5.47
CA GLY A 368 10.26 -3.85 6.08
C GLY A 368 11.22 -3.10 6.98
N PHE A 369 12.52 -3.43 6.93
CA PHE A 369 13.55 -2.71 7.66
C PHE A 369 13.36 -1.20 7.49
N ALA A 370 13.11 -0.46 8.56
CA ALA A 370 12.85 0.97 8.56
C ALA A 370 13.14 1.52 9.95
N HIS A 371 12.97 2.83 10.16
CA HIS A 371 13.22 3.46 11.47
C HIS A 371 12.58 2.69 12.65
N LEU A 372 11.30 2.32 12.55
CA LEU A 372 10.56 1.59 13.60
C LEU A 372 10.75 0.07 13.59
N LYS A 373 11.50 -0.47 12.63
CA LYS A 373 11.69 -1.92 12.42
C LYS A 373 13.14 -2.18 12.01
N GLN A 374 14.06 -2.24 12.97
CA GLN A 374 15.47 -2.49 12.70
C GLN A 374 15.86 -3.92 13.08
N VAL A 375 15.43 -4.88 12.25
CA VAL A 375 15.70 -6.32 12.44
C VAL A 375 16.72 -6.79 11.41
N THR A 376 17.74 -7.52 11.86
CA THR A 376 18.71 -8.18 10.99
C THR A 376 18.81 -9.68 11.27
N TYR A 377 19.20 -10.43 10.25
CA TYR A 377 19.42 -11.87 10.30
C TYR A 377 20.90 -12.15 10.01
N ASN A 378 21.62 -12.72 10.98
CA ASN A 378 23.05 -13.03 10.84
C ASN A 378 23.25 -14.54 10.76
N GLY A 379 23.87 -15.03 9.69
CA GLY A 379 24.18 -16.45 9.56
C GLY A 379 25.10 -16.73 8.38
N GLU A 380 25.08 -17.97 7.89
CA GLU A 380 25.98 -18.42 6.83
C GLU A 380 25.23 -19.03 5.65
N TYR A 381 25.78 -18.78 4.46
CA TYR A 381 25.40 -19.39 3.20
C TYR A 381 26.49 -20.36 2.73
N ASN A 382 26.10 -21.52 2.20
CA ASN A 382 27.02 -22.41 1.51
C ASN A 382 27.35 -21.90 0.10
N VAL A 383 28.23 -22.61 -0.61
CA VAL A 383 28.68 -22.27 -1.98
C VAL A 383 27.56 -22.31 -3.04
N LYS A 384 26.39 -22.89 -2.72
CA LYS A 384 25.21 -22.92 -3.58
C LYS A 384 24.21 -21.81 -3.26
N GLY A 385 24.52 -20.90 -2.33
CA GLY A 385 23.59 -19.84 -1.91
C GLY A 385 22.47 -20.32 -0.99
N ILE A 386 22.67 -21.44 -0.28
CA ILE A 386 21.69 -21.99 0.66
C ILE A 386 22.09 -21.64 2.08
N LYS A 387 21.13 -21.14 2.87
CA LYS A 387 21.31 -20.87 4.30
C LYS A 387 21.62 -22.17 5.06
N ILE A 388 22.70 -22.17 5.82
CA ILE A 388 23.14 -23.31 6.63
C ILE A 388 23.46 -22.87 8.06
N GLY A 389 23.50 -23.83 8.98
CA GLY A 389 23.98 -23.62 10.34
C GLY A 389 23.15 -22.62 11.14
N ARG A 390 23.79 -21.98 12.12
CA ARG A 390 23.13 -21.06 13.05
C ARG A 390 22.81 -19.71 12.38
N TRP A 391 21.56 -19.28 12.50
CA TRP A 391 21.09 -17.97 12.09
C TRP A 391 20.49 -17.21 13.28
N ASP A 392 21.07 -16.06 13.61
CA ASP A 392 20.67 -15.21 14.72
C ASP A 392 19.79 -14.05 14.25
N ILE A 393 18.72 -13.77 14.99
CA ILE A 393 17.85 -12.62 14.75
C ILE A 393 18.23 -11.53 15.73
N ASN A 394 18.68 -10.39 15.21
CA ASN A 394 19.06 -9.23 15.99
C ASN A 394 18.06 -8.10 15.80
N TYR A 395 17.82 -7.34 16.88
CA TYR A 395 16.95 -6.18 16.85
C TYR A 395 17.63 -4.98 17.51
N CYS A 396 17.57 -3.84 16.83
CA CYS A 396 17.99 -2.54 17.36
C CYS A 396 16.74 -1.74 17.76
N ASP A 397 16.70 -1.30 19.02
CA ASP A 397 15.65 -0.41 19.50
C ASP A 397 15.91 1.01 18.97
N PRO A 398 15.01 1.61 18.16
CA PRO A 398 15.23 2.94 17.60
C PRO A 398 15.26 4.07 18.63
N TYR A 399 14.66 3.87 19.81
CA TYR A 399 14.56 4.88 20.85
C TYR A 399 15.39 4.55 22.10
N GLY A 400 15.85 3.30 22.23
CA GLY A 400 16.74 2.85 23.31
C GLY A 400 18.24 3.05 23.02
N ASP A 401 19.08 2.14 23.52
CA ASP A 401 20.55 2.18 23.44
C ASP A 401 21.14 2.09 22.01
N LYS A 402 20.29 1.96 20.98
CA LYS A 402 20.65 1.81 19.56
C LYS A 402 21.71 0.72 19.29
N LYS A 403 21.74 -0.30 20.14
CA LYS A 403 22.57 -1.50 19.99
C LYS A 403 21.71 -2.66 19.53
N TYR A 404 22.24 -3.43 18.59
CA TYR A 404 21.64 -4.69 18.18
C TYR A 404 21.77 -5.71 19.31
N ARG A 405 20.64 -6.29 19.70
CA ARG A 405 20.56 -7.41 20.64
C ARG A 405 19.98 -8.62 19.93
N GLN A 406 20.54 -9.78 20.20
CA GLN A 406 19.97 -11.04 19.74
C GLN A 406 18.63 -11.27 20.45
N ILE A 407 17.56 -11.42 19.67
CA ILE A 407 16.20 -11.67 20.16
C ILE A 407 15.66 -13.02 19.72
N GLY A 408 16.37 -13.74 18.85
CA GLY A 408 15.93 -15.01 18.31
C GLY A 408 16.93 -15.65 17.37
N GLY A 409 16.43 -16.56 16.53
CA GLY A 409 17.24 -17.37 15.64
C GLY A 409 17.00 -18.87 15.79
N GLY A 410 17.71 -19.65 14.99
CA GLY A 410 17.68 -21.11 15.00
C GLY A 410 18.70 -21.68 14.04
N THR A 411 18.61 -22.97 13.73
CA THR A 411 19.60 -23.67 12.89
C THR A 411 18.96 -24.20 11.61
N TYR A 412 19.56 -23.92 10.47
CA TYR A 412 19.23 -24.59 9.21
C TYR A 412 20.05 -25.87 9.07
N GLU A 413 19.43 -26.90 8.49
CA GLU A 413 20.11 -28.14 8.13
C GLU A 413 21.21 -27.87 7.09
N GLU A 414 22.33 -28.58 7.22
CA GLU A 414 23.36 -28.60 6.19
C GLU A 414 22.90 -29.50 5.03
N GLY A 415 22.63 -28.90 3.87
CA GLY A 415 22.15 -29.67 2.71
C GLY A 415 21.80 -28.82 1.50
N GLU A 416 20.98 -29.38 0.62
CA GLU A 416 20.51 -28.72 -0.61
C GLU A 416 19.22 -27.92 -0.42
N SER A 417 18.68 -27.89 0.79
CA SER A 417 17.41 -27.23 1.12
C SER A 417 17.51 -26.36 2.36
N GLN A 418 16.83 -25.20 2.37
CA GLN A 418 16.76 -24.28 3.51
C GLN A 418 15.78 -24.78 4.59
N ILE A 419 16.01 -25.98 5.13
CA ILE A 419 15.15 -26.60 6.14
C ILE A 419 15.55 -26.09 7.53
N LYS A 420 14.60 -25.49 8.25
CA LYS A 420 14.77 -25.13 9.66
C LYS A 420 14.70 -26.39 10.52
N ILE A 421 15.61 -26.55 11.47
CA ILE A 421 15.67 -27.71 12.37
C ILE A 421 15.90 -27.28 13.83
N GLY A 422 15.46 -28.12 14.76
CA GLY A 422 15.67 -27.93 16.19
C GLY A 422 15.00 -26.67 16.75
N LYS A 423 15.56 -26.15 17.85
CA LYS A 423 15.00 -24.98 18.55
C LYS A 423 15.08 -23.72 17.71
N TRP A 424 13.96 -23.03 17.59
CA TRP A 424 13.83 -21.84 16.78
C TRP A 424 13.04 -20.73 17.48
N VAL A 425 13.41 -19.49 17.19
CA VAL A 425 12.65 -18.29 17.54
C VAL A 425 12.27 -17.54 16.27
N GLU A 426 10.97 -17.41 15.99
CA GLU A 426 10.43 -16.64 14.86
C GLU A 426 9.88 -15.30 15.31
N LEU A 427 9.88 -14.32 14.41
CA LEU A 427 9.19 -13.05 14.61
C LEU A 427 7.76 -13.13 14.08
N LEU A 428 6.85 -12.35 14.65
CA LEU A 428 5.55 -12.08 14.04
C LEU A 428 5.71 -11.40 12.67
N ASP A 429 4.84 -11.73 11.71
CA ASP A 429 4.74 -10.91 10.49
C ASP A 429 4.40 -9.45 10.84
N GLY A 430 5.13 -8.53 10.24
CA GLY A 430 5.04 -7.12 10.59
C GLY A 430 5.64 -6.77 11.95
N PHE A 431 6.51 -7.60 12.56
CA PHE A 431 7.26 -7.25 13.78
C PHE A 431 7.86 -5.84 13.70
N TYR A 432 7.58 -4.98 14.67
CA TYR A 432 8.06 -3.60 14.72
C TYR A 432 8.04 -3.08 16.15
N TYR A 433 8.45 -1.83 16.35
CA TYR A 433 8.57 -1.22 17.67
C TYR A 433 7.33 -1.40 18.57
N TYR A 434 6.12 -1.27 18.02
CA TYR A 434 4.86 -1.40 18.77
C TYR A 434 4.21 -2.80 18.72
N ALA A 435 4.87 -3.79 18.11
CA ALA A 435 4.45 -5.19 18.11
C ALA A 435 5.65 -6.14 18.14
N GLN A 436 6.29 -6.21 19.32
CA GLN A 436 7.48 -7.04 19.54
C GLN A 436 7.07 -8.43 20.02
N LEU A 437 6.69 -9.28 19.08
CA LEU A 437 6.21 -10.63 19.30
C LEU A 437 7.16 -11.67 18.71
N ILE A 438 7.48 -12.70 19.51
CA ILE A 438 8.28 -13.83 19.07
C ILE A 438 7.59 -15.16 19.40
N TYR A 439 7.79 -16.13 18.53
CA TYR A 439 7.35 -17.50 18.68
C TYR A 439 8.56 -18.39 18.96
N LYS A 440 8.56 -19.14 20.06
CA LYS A 440 9.65 -20.05 20.42
C LYS A 440 9.15 -21.48 20.35
N GLY A 441 9.84 -22.36 19.64
CA GLY A 441 9.47 -23.77 19.58
C GLY A 441 10.53 -24.58 18.87
N GLU A 442 10.13 -25.72 18.30
CA GLU A 442 11.04 -26.64 17.65
C GLU A 442 10.53 -27.08 16.28
N TYR A 443 11.49 -27.30 15.37
CA TYR A 443 11.29 -27.92 14.07
C TYR A 443 11.89 -29.32 14.03
N ASN A 444 11.22 -30.25 13.35
CA ASN A 444 11.80 -31.56 13.03
C ASN A 444 12.71 -31.49 11.78
N MET A 445 13.35 -32.61 11.45
CA MET A 445 14.24 -32.75 10.28
C MET A 445 13.56 -32.55 8.93
N LYS A 446 12.22 -32.50 8.88
CA LYS A 446 11.45 -32.20 7.65
C LYS A 446 11.03 -30.73 7.58
N GLY A 447 11.50 -29.87 8.50
CA GLY A 447 11.14 -28.45 8.53
C GLY A 447 9.72 -28.18 9.05
N MET A 448 9.11 -29.13 9.77
CA MET A 448 7.78 -28.97 10.35
C MET A 448 7.86 -28.59 11.82
N LYS A 449 7.00 -27.64 12.24
CA LYS A 449 6.83 -27.28 13.65
C LYS A 449 6.32 -28.48 14.44
N ILE A 450 6.98 -28.80 15.54
CA ILE A 450 6.61 -29.90 16.45
C ILE A 450 6.55 -29.42 17.90
N GLY A 451 5.86 -30.18 18.75
CA GLY A 451 5.87 -29.97 20.18
C GLY A 451 5.33 -28.61 20.61
N ARG A 452 5.79 -28.10 21.75
CA ARG A 452 5.31 -26.85 22.35
C ARG A 452 5.89 -25.63 21.64
N TRP A 453 5.01 -24.70 21.28
CA TRP A 453 5.35 -23.40 20.72
C TRP A 453 4.79 -22.28 21.60
N ASP A 454 5.67 -21.47 22.18
CA ASP A 454 5.34 -20.38 23.09
C ASP A 454 5.32 -19.04 22.36
N ILE A 455 4.31 -18.23 22.68
CA ILE A 455 4.18 -16.85 22.19
C ILE A 455 4.66 -15.93 23.28
N ASN A 456 5.71 -15.18 22.99
CA ASN A 456 6.29 -14.22 23.92
C ASN A 456 6.17 -12.81 23.37
N TYR A 457 5.77 -11.89 24.23
CA TYR A 457 5.51 -10.50 23.92
C TYR A 457 6.34 -9.58 24.82
N ARG A 458 6.92 -8.53 24.23
CA ARG A 458 7.63 -7.49 24.95
C ARG A 458 6.92 -6.16 24.78
N VAL A 459 6.50 -5.58 25.89
CA VAL A 459 6.02 -4.19 25.94
C VAL A 459 7.23 -3.26 25.86
N GLN A 460 7.09 -2.15 25.15
CA GLN A 460 8.13 -1.16 24.85
C GLN A 460 9.03 -0.77 26.04
N GLU A 461 8.44 -0.54 27.22
CA GLU A 461 9.15 -0.10 28.42
C GLU A 461 9.92 -1.21 29.15
N LYS A 462 9.77 -2.46 28.73
CA LYS A 462 10.35 -3.63 29.41
C LYS A 462 11.38 -4.29 28.52
N TYR A 463 12.54 -4.61 29.10
CA TYR A 463 13.60 -5.31 28.38
C TYR A 463 13.29 -6.80 28.13
N GLU A 464 12.41 -7.38 28.94
CA GLU A 464 12.12 -8.81 28.97
C GLU A 464 10.84 -9.19 28.22
N TYR A 465 10.92 -10.32 27.52
CA TYR A 465 9.78 -10.96 26.89
C TYR A 465 8.96 -11.72 27.94
N LYS A 466 7.64 -11.54 27.94
CA LYS A 466 6.70 -12.33 28.75
C LYS A 466 5.95 -13.32 27.89
N GLN A 467 5.84 -14.56 28.33
CA GLN A 467 4.99 -15.55 27.67
C GLN A 467 3.52 -15.13 27.85
N ILE A 468 2.82 -14.92 26.73
CA ILE A 468 1.40 -14.52 26.72
C ILE A 468 0.51 -15.59 26.10
N GLY A 469 1.09 -16.64 25.53
CA GLY A 469 0.35 -17.67 24.83
C GLY A 469 1.20 -18.79 24.28
N GLY A 470 0.64 -19.53 23.32
CA GLY A 470 1.25 -20.71 22.74
C GLY A 470 0.32 -21.92 22.70
N GLY A 471 0.83 -23.02 22.17
CA GLY A 471 0.15 -24.31 22.12
C GLY A 471 1.08 -25.38 21.57
N SER A 472 0.55 -26.54 21.18
CA SER A 472 1.38 -27.65 20.71
C SER A 472 1.03 -28.09 19.29
N TYR A 473 2.03 -28.48 18.52
CA TYR A 473 1.86 -29.15 17.24
C TYR A 473 2.02 -30.67 17.39
N VAL A 474 1.27 -31.42 16.60
CA VAL A 474 1.42 -32.88 16.49
C VAL A 474 2.79 -33.20 15.88
N GLU A 475 3.45 -34.22 16.41
CA GLU A 475 4.66 -34.77 15.81
C GLU A 475 4.26 -35.74 14.69
N GLY A 476 4.77 -35.54 13.46
CA GLY A 476 4.44 -36.37 12.30
C GLY A 476 4.29 -35.56 11.03
N GLU A 477 3.45 -36.05 10.11
CA GLU A 477 3.17 -35.37 8.84
C GLU A 477 2.06 -34.33 9.01
N GLY A 478 2.43 -33.05 8.82
CA GLY A 478 1.53 -31.91 8.89
C GLY A 478 1.70 -31.04 10.14
N GLN A 479 1.58 -29.72 9.98
CA GLN A 479 1.68 -28.74 11.07
C GLN A 479 0.33 -28.55 11.79
N PHE A 480 -0.24 -29.63 12.32
CA PHE A 480 -1.54 -29.58 12.98
C PHE A 480 -1.42 -29.11 14.43
N LYS A 481 -2.17 -28.06 14.79
CA LYS A 481 -2.32 -27.61 16.18
C LYS A 481 -3.12 -28.63 16.98
N ILE A 482 -2.76 -28.85 18.24
CA ILE A 482 -3.45 -29.76 19.16
C ILE A 482 -3.46 -29.23 20.59
N GLY A 483 -4.48 -29.60 21.35
CA GLY A 483 -4.57 -29.31 22.78
C GLY A 483 -4.91 -27.85 23.06
N ARG A 484 -4.52 -27.36 24.25
CA ARG A 484 -4.80 -25.97 24.65
C ARG A 484 -3.94 -25.00 23.85
N TRP A 485 -4.57 -23.95 23.34
CA TRP A 485 -3.93 -22.97 22.50
C TRP A 485 -4.36 -21.55 22.86
N VAL A 486 -3.42 -20.61 22.74
CA VAL A 486 -3.66 -19.17 22.80
C VAL A 486 -3.27 -18.57 21.45
N GLU A 487 -4.25 -18.01 20.74
CA GLU A 487 -4.04 -17.27 19.49
C GLU A 487 -3.99 -15.77 19.75
N LEU A 488 -3.32 -15.06 18.85
CA LEU A 488 -3.32 -13.60 18.82
C LEU A 488 -4.32 -13.14 17.77
N ASP A 489 -4.95 -12.00 18.04
CA ASP A 489 -5.76 -11.33 17.05
C ASP A 489 -4.94 -10.72 15.91
N GLU A 490 -5.56 -10.56 14.75
CA GLU A 490 -4.91 -9.94 13.59
C GLU A 490 -4.59 -8.48 13.90
N GLY A 491 -3.32 -8.09 13.68
CA GLY A 491 -2.85 -6.76 14.06
C GLY A 491 -2.62 -6.62 15.57
N PHE A 492 -2.23 -7.69 16.26
CA PHE A 492 -1.79 -7.60 17.66
C PHE A 492 -0.68 -6.56 17.81
N THR A 493 -0.95 -5.52 18.60
CA THR A 493 -0.03 -4.43 18.94
C THR A 493 -0.14 -4.10 20.42
N ASN A 494 0.68 -3.18 20.91
CA ASN A 494 0.56 -2.61 22.26
C ASN A 494 -0.85 -2.08 22.57
N TRP A 495 -1.60 -1.66 21.55
CA TRP A 495 -2.94 -1.05 21.69
C TRP A 495 -4.09 -2.05 21.56
N LYS A 496 -3.88 -3.14 20.80
CA LYS A 496 -4.90 -4.17 20.52
C LYS A 496 -4.85 -5.34 21.49
N GLN A 497 -3.69 -5.88 21.86
CA GLN A 497 -3.48 -6.96 22.87
C GLN A 497 -4.65 -7.97 23.09
N VAL A 498 -5.31 -8.42 22.02
CA VAL A 498 -6.39 -9.41 22.08
C VAL A 498 -5.82 -10.81 21.90
N THR A 499 -6.24 -11.74 22.74
CA THR A 499 -5.94 -13.16 22.60
C THR A 499 -7.19 -14.03 22.63
N TYR A 500 -7.10 -15.20 21.98
CA TYR A 500 -8.16 -16.20 21.94
C TYR A 500 -7.65 -17.51 22.53
N ASN A 501 -8.25 -17.93 23.65
CA ASN A 501 -7.81 -19.08 24.43
C ASN A 501 -8.81 -20.22 24.29
N GLY A 502 -8.41 -21.37 23.77
CA GLY A 502 -9.29 -22.52 23.64
C GLY A 502 -8.55 -23.82 23.36
N GLN A 503 -9.22 -24.75 22.68
CA GLN A 503 -8.67 -26.06 22.38
C GLN A 503 -8.71 -26.36 20.89
N TYR A 504 -7.65 -27.01 20.41
CA TYR A 504 -7.57 -27.64 19.10
C TYR A 504 -7.68 -29.16 19.18
N LYS A 505 -8.37 -29.74 18.20
CA LYS A 505 -8.19 -31.12 17.72
C LYS A 505 -7.62 -31.01 16.29
N ILE A 506 -7.15 -32.13 15.71
CA ILE A 506 -6.53 -32.16 14.37
C ILE A 506 -7.41 -31.47 13.29
N GLN A 507 -8.73 -31.53 13.45
CA GLN A 507 -9.72 -30.94 12.54
C GLN A 507 -10.01 -29.43 12.76
N GLY A 508 -9.52 -28.83 13.84
CA GLY A 508 -9.69 -27.40 14.11
C GLY A 508 -9.98 -27.04 15.57
N LYS A 509 -10.53 -25.83 15.76
CA LYS A 509 -10.98 -25.28 17.04
C LYS A 509 -12.19 -26.04 17.55
N VAL A 510 -12.16 -26.48 18.81
CA VAL A 510 -13.28 -27.18 19.44
C VAL A 510 -13.60 -26.61 20.81
N GLY A 511 -14.83 -26.84 21.26
CA GLY A 511 -15.24 -26.51 22.62
C GLY A 511 -15.24 -25.01 22.90
N ARG A 512 -15.03 -24.65 24.17
CA ARG A 512 -15.11 -23.26 24.62
C ARG A 512 -13.84 -22.49 24.29
N TRP A 513 -14.02 -21.32 23.69
CA TRP A 513 -12.98 -20.35 23.39
C TRP A 513 -13.26 -19.05 24.13
N ASN A 514 -12.30 -18.56 24.90
CA ASN A 514 -12.41 -17.29 25.62
C ASN A 514 -11.61 -16.22 24.88
N THR A 515 -12.24 -15.07 24.63
CA THR A 515 -11.56 -13.88 24.12
C THR A 515 -11.09 -13.06 25.31
N ALA A 516 -9.82 -12.64 25.30
CA ALA A 516 -9.23 -11.81 26.34
C ALA A 516 -8.57 -10.57 25.76
N TYR A 517 -8.62 -9.45 26.47
CA TYR A 517 -7.92 -8.21 26.17
C TYR A 517 -7.01 -7.86 27.34
N LYS A 518 -5.70 -7.68 27.07
CA LYS A 518 -4.69 -7.42 28.11
C LYS A 518 -4.73 -8.46 29.25
N GLY A 519 -5.01 -9.72 28.90
CA GLY A 519 -5.13 -10.85 29.85
C GLY A 519 -6.47 -10.95 30.58
N GLN A 520 -7.38 -9.99 30.45
CA GLN A 520 -8.71 -10.04 31.06
C GLN A 520 -9.71 -10.64 30.08
N LYS A 521 -10.52 -11.60 30.51
CA LYS A 521 -11.56 -12.20 29.67
C LYS A 521 -12.65 -11.17 29.38
N ILE A 522 -12.90 -10.91 28.09
CA ILE A 522 -13.92 -9.96 27.62
C ILE A 522 -15.01 -10.62 26.77
N GLY A 523 -14.85 -11.89 26.39
CA GLY A 523 -15.82 -12.55 25.53
C GLY A 523 -15.48 -13.98 25.15
N GLY A 524 -15.86 -14.35 23.92
CA GLY A 524 -15.69 -15.69 23.36
C GLY A 524 -17.01 -16.46 23.22
N GLY A 525 -16.91 -17.75 22.95
CA GLY A 525 -18.08 -18.62 22.73
C GLY A 525 -17.67 -20.08 22.58
N GLN A 526 -18.46 -20.87 21.86
CA GLN A 526 -18.24 -22.30 21.67
C GLN A 526 -18.13 -22.67 20.19
N TYR A 527 -17.19 -23.55 19.86
CA TYR A 527 -17.11 -24.23 18.57
C TYR A 527 -17.69 -25.64 18.67
N GLY A 528 -18.35 -26.08 17.60
CA GLY A 528 -18.85 -27.45 17.47
C GLY A 528 -17.73 -28.49 17.41
N GLU A 529 -18.01 -29.72 17.87
CA GLU A 529 -17.01 -30.80 17.92
C GLU A 529 -16.79 -31.52 16.58
N SER A 530 -17.80 -31.59 15.71
CA SER A 530 -17.77 -32.35 14.45
C SER A 530 -16.94 -31.68 13.35
N ASP A 531 -16.98 -30.34 13.28
CA ASP A 531 -16.52 -29.60 12.10
C ASP A 531 -15.43 -28.56 12.41
N GLY A 532 -14.92 -28.50 13.64
CA GLY A 532 -13.69 -27.78 14.05
C GLY A 532 -13.63 -26.26 13.78
N GLN A 533 -14.66 -25.66 13.19
CA GLN A 533 -14.63 -24.26 12.73
C GLN A 533 -16.00 -23.57 12.85
N ILE A 534 -17.07 -24.33 13.12
CA ILE A 534 -18.42 -23.78 13.23
C ILE A 534 -18.63 -23.21 14.63
N LYS A 535 -18.85 -21.89 14.72
CA LYS A 535 -19.30 -21.20 15.93
C LYS A 535 -20.73 -21.63 16.26
N ILE A 536 -21.00 -22.00 17.50
CA ILE A 536 -22.33 -22.41 17.98
C ILE A 536 -22.66 -21.73 19.32
N GLY A 537 -23.95 -21.58 19.61
CA GLY A 537 -24.43 -21.06 20.90
C GLY A 537 -24.09 -19.58 21.09
N ARG A 538 -23.98 -19.15 22.35
CA ARG A 538 -23.73 -17.74 22.68
C ARG A 538 -22.29 -17.33 22.39
N TRP A 539 -22.12 -16.15 21.80
CA TRP A 539 -20.84 -15.57 21.41
C TRP A 539 -20.78 -14.09 21.74
N VAL A 540 -19.60 -13.67 22.21
CA VAL A 540 -19.20 -12.26 22.27
C VAL A 540 -18.05 -12.06 21.28
N GLU A 541 -18.34 -11.37 20.19
CA GLU A 541 -17.39 -11.01 19.13
C GLU A 541 -16.82 -9.62 19.35
N LEU A 542 -15.63 -9.37 18.77
CA LEU A 542 -15.02 -8.05 18.78
C LEU A 542 -15.29 -7.35 17.45
N ASP A 543 -15.36 -6.03 17.49
CA ASP A 543 -15.31 -5.21 16.27
C ASP A 543 -13.97 -5.36 15.54
N GLU A 544 -13.97 -5.24 14.21
CA GLU A 544 -12.77 -5.37 13.38
C GLU A 544 -11.66 -4.39 13.82
N GLY A 545 -12.06 -3.18 14.22
CA GLY A 545 -11.17 -2.15 14.74
C GLY A 545 -10.93 -2.20 16.25
N PHE A 546 -11.23 -3.33 16.92
CA PHE A 546 -11.12 -3.42 18.37
C PHE A 546 -9.71 -3.03 18.84
N ALA A 547 -9.61 -1.99 19.66
CA ALA A 547 -8.36 -1.50 20.20
C ALA A 547 -8.63 -0.69 21.48
N SER A 548 -7.57 -0.22 22.16
CA SER A 548 -7.70 0.61 23.36
C SER A 548 -8.66 1.81 23.21
N PHE A 549 -8.77 2.41 22.02
CA PHE A 549 -9.63 3.56 21.70
C PHE A 549 -10.99 3.18 21.07
N LYS A 550 -11.24 1.88 20.83
CA LYS A 550 -12.48 1.35 20.24
C LYS A 550 -12.72 -0.05 20.81
N GLN A 551 -13.33 -0.14 21.99
CA GLN A 551 -13.58 -1.43 22.65
C GLN A 551 -15.03 -1.87 22.46
N VAL A 552 -15.42 -2.13 21.21
CA VAL A 552 -16.78 -2.54 20.86
C VAL A 552 -16.87 -4.07 20.78
N THR A 553 -17.91 -4.63 21.42
CA THR A 553 -18.20 -6.06 21.32
C THR A 553 -19.66 -6.31 20.88
N TYR A 554 -19.88 -7.45 20.25
CA TYR A 554 -21.18 -7.90 19.75
C TYR A 554 -21.56 -9.21 20.43
N ASN A 555 -22.64 -9.21 21.20
CA ASN A 555 -23.12 -10.36 21.96
C ASN A 555 -24.38 -10.93 21.30
N GLY A 556 -24.36 -12.20 20.92
CA GLY A 556 -25.53 -12.86 20.36
C GLY A 556 -25.38 -14.37 20.29
N GLU A 557 -26.18 -15.02 19.45
CA GLU A 557 -26.18 -16.47 19.33
C GLU A 557 -25.93 -16.93 17.89
N TYR A 558 -25.22 -18.05 17.76
CA TYR A 558 -25.06 -18.82 16.54
C TYR A 558 -25.90 -20.10 16.60
N ASN A 559 -26.50 -20.47 15.47
CA ASN A 559 -27.14 -21.77 15.31
C ASN A 559 -26.11 -22.90 15.02
N MET A 560 -26.58 -24.14 14.92
CA MET A 560 -25.73 -25.31 14.66
C MET A 560 -25.05 -25.31 13.28
N LYS A 561 -25.47 -24.43 12.36
CA LYS A 561 -24.86 -24.25 11.04
C LYS A 561 -23.85 -23.10 11.00
N GLY A 562 -23.55 -22.46 12.14
CA GLY A 562 -22.61 -21.34 12.19
C GLY A 562 -23.19 -20.01 11.71
N MET A 563 -24.52 -19.90 11.61
CA MET A 563 -25.19 -18.64 11.23
C MET A 563 -25.64 -17.88 12.48
N LYS A 564 -25.48 -16.55 12.45
CA LYS A 564 -26.00 -15.67 13.50
C LYS A 564 -27.52 -15.76 13.51
N LYS A 565 -28.10 -15.82 14.71
CA LYS A 565 -29.55 -15.88 14.92
C LYS A 565 -29.99 -15.00 16.08
N GLY A 566 -31.26 -14.63 16.06
CA GLY A 566 -31.90 -13.91 17.15
C GLY A 566 -31.28 -12.53 17.39
N ARG A 567 -31.42 -12.03 18.61
CA ARG A 567 -30.93 -10.70 19.02
C ARG A 567 -29.40 -10.69 19.16
N TRP A 568 -28.79 -9.64 18.63
CA TRP A 568 -27.38 -9.31 18.77
C TRP A 568 -27.22 -7.91 19.35
N ASP A 569 -26.61 -7.82 20.52
CA ASP A 569 -26.43 -6.58 21.29
C ASP A 569 -25.02 -6.03 21.12
N ILE A 570 -24.89 -4.71 21.00
CA ILE A 570 -23.63 -3.99 20.91
C ILE A 570 -23.27 -3.40 22.27
N TRP A 571 -22.05 -3.66 22.71
CA TRP A 571 -21.49 -3.17 23.97
C TRP A 571 -20.25 -2.34 23.69
N PHE A 572 -20.01 -1.30 24.48
CA PHE A 572 -18.83 -0.45 24.38
C PHE A 572 -18.17 -0.33 25.75
N ASN A 573 -16.90 -0.71 25.82
CA ASN A 573 -16.13 -0.64 27.05
C ASN A 573 -15.34 0.67 27.10
N TRP A 574 -15.93 1.69 27.73
CA TRP A 574 -15.27 2.96 27.98
C TRP A 574 -14.68 3.00 29.39
N ASP A 575 -13.44 3.43 29.54
CA ASP A 575 -12.73 3.50 30.83
C ASP A 575 -12.70 2.18 31.64
N GLY A 576 -12.80 1.03 30.97
CA GLY A 576 -12.85 -0.29 31.61
C GLY A 576 -14.21 -0.63 32.23
N LYS A 577 -15.23 0.22 32.04
CA LYS A 577 -16.62 -0.08 32.34
C LYS A 577 -17.29 -0.64 31.09
N ASN A 578 -17.67 -1.93 31.14
CA ASN A 578 -18.49 -2.55 30.10
C ASN A 578 -19.90 -1.99 30.16
N GLU A 579 -20.15 -0.92 29.41
CA GLU A 579 -21.46 -0.31 29.31
C GLU A 579 -22.18 -0.89 28.09
N GLN A 580 -23.41 -1.38 28.30
CA GLN A 580 -24.29 -1.66 27.18
C GLN A 580 -24.54 -0.32 26.50
N MET A 581 -24.44 -0.24 25.18
CA MET A 581 -24.47 1.05 24.46
C MET A 581 -25.81 1.80 24.52
N VAL A 582 -26.72 1.40 25.41
CA VAL A 582 -27.96 2.09 25.71
C VAL A 582 -28.42 1.72 27.13
N GLU A 583 -28.32 2.65 28.08
CA GLU A 583 -29.05 2.58 29.34
C GLU A 583 -30.13 3.69 29.37
N GLN A 584 -31.19 3.51 28.57
CA GLN A 584 -32.53 4.07 28.81
C GLN A 584 -33.59 3.07 28.32
N GLN A 585 -33.96 2.15 29.22
CA GLN A 585 -35.14 1.27 29.30
C GLN A 585 -35.72 0.53 28.07
N TYR A 586 -35.38 0.78 26.80
CA TYR A 586 -36.07 0.14 25.66
C TYR A 586 -35.24 -0.20 24.43
N PHE A 587 -33.95 0.06 24.40
CA PHE A 587 -33.12 -0.32 23.25
C PHE A 587 -31.74 -0.77 23.74
N SER A 588 -31.11 -1.70 23.05
CA SER A 588 -29.68 -1.98 23.13
C SER A 588 -29.11 -1.72 21.74
N GLY A 589 -27.87 -1.27 21.60
CA GLY A 589 -27.24 -1.19 20.27
C GLY A 589 -27.33 -2.56 19.56
N GLY A 590 -27.44 -2.60 18.23
CA GLY A 590 -27.58 -3.85 17.47
C GLY A 590 -29.01 -4.16 17.02
N GLY A 591 -29.29 -5.42 16.69
CA GLY A 591 -30.53 -5.83 16.01
C GLY A 591 -30.71 -7.35 15.96
N SER A 592 -31.65 -7.83 15.15
CA SER A 592 -31.93 -9.26 15.03
C SER A 592 -31.45 -9.84 13.71
N TYR A 593 -30.99 -11.08 13.75
CA TYR A 593 -30.66 -11.88 12.57
C TYR A 593 -31.71 -12.96 12.31
N CYS A 594 -32.08 -13.11 11.05
CA CYS A 594 -32.91 -14.20 10.56
C CYS A 594 -32.07 -15.46 10.39
N GLU A 595 -32.63 -16.61 10.77
CA GLU A 595 -31.98 -17.93 10.61
C GLU A 595 -31.95 -18.46 9.17
N LYS A 596 -32.59 -17.77 8.22
CA LYS A 596 -32.50 -18.11 6.80
C LYS A 596 -31.05 -17.95 6.31
N GLU A 597 -30.72 -18.64 5.22
CA GLU A 597 -29.37 -18.74 4.66
C GLU A 597 -28.66 -17.36 4.65
N GLY A 598 -27.54 -17.25 5.37
CA GLY A 598 -26.64 -16.10 5.28
C GLY A 598 -26.62 -15.08 6.43
N SER A 599 -27.22 -15.34 7.59
CA SER A 599 -27.20 -14.40 8.73
C SER A 599 -27.73 -13.01 8.33
N ILE A 600 -28.95 -12.95 7.82
CA ILE A 600 -29.55 -11.73 7.28
C ILE A 600 -30.04 -10.83 8.43
N LYS A 601 -29.61 -9.57 8.46
CA LYS A 601 -30.13 -8.56 9.40
C LYS A 601 -31.61 -8.28 9.12
N ILE A 602 -32.45 -8.28 10.15
CA ILE A 602 -33.90 -8.02 10.05
C ILE A 602 -34.39 -7.12 11.18
N GLY A 603 -35.50 -6.40 10.93
CA GLY A 603 -36.18 -5.57 11.92
C GLY A 603 -35.38 -4.33 12.30
N ARG A 604 -35.59 -3.83 13.53
CA ARG A 604 -34.89 -2.65 14.04
C ARG A 604 -33.42 -2.92 14.34
N TRP A 605 -32.58 -1.99 13.91
CA TRP A 605 -31.13 -2.04 14.05
C TRP A 605 -30.56 -0.69 14.46
N VAL A 606 -29.56 -0.75 15.34
CA VAL A 606 -28.60 0.34 15.56
C VAL A 606 -27.23 -0.12 15.07
N GLU A 607 -26.67 0.65 14.14
CA GLU A 607 -25.32 0.46 13.59
C GLU A 607 -24.36 1.53 14.09
N LEU A 608 -23.08 1.18 14.19
CA LEU A 608 -22.03 2.13 14.51
C LEU A 608 -21.50 2.80 13.24
N ASP A 609 -21.08 4.05 13.35
CA ASP A 609 -20.30 4.70 12.31
C ASP A 609 -18.99 3.96 12.03
N GLN A 610 -18.52 3.99 10.78
CA GLN A 610 -17.28 3.32 10.40
C GLN A 610 -16.07 3.86 11.18
N LEU A 611 -16.11 5.15 11.55
CA LEU A 611 -15.10 5.82 12.34
C LEU A 611 -15.47 5.86 13.84
N PHE A 612 -16.38 4.98 14.28
CA PHE A 612 -16.79 4.91 15.68
C PHE A 612 -15.58 4.70 16.59
N SER A 613 -15.42 5.58 17.57
CA SER A 613 -14.31 5.56 18.53
C SER A 613 -14.72 6.33 19.79
N VAL A 614 -13.85 6.34 20.81
CA VAL A 614 -14.02 7.21 21.98
C VAL A 614 -14.31 8.68 21.63
N ASN A 615 -13.76 9.19 20.50
CA ASN A 615 -13.88 10.58 20.07
C ASN A 615 -15.02 10.82 19.07
N LYS A 616 -15.55 9.77 18.44
CA LYS A 616 -16.65 9.86 17.47
C LYS A 616 -17.68 8.79 17.76
N GLN A 617 -18.72 9.17 18.50
CA GLN A 617 -19.74 8.24 18.98
C GLN A 617 -21.06 8.42 18.22
N VAL A 618 -20.99 8.15 16.92
CA VAL A 618 -22.13 8.27 16.01
C VAL A 618 -22.72 6.89 15.75
N THR A 619 -24.05 6.82 15.80
CA THR A 619 -24.86 5.65 15.46
C THR A 619 -25.89 5.96 14.38
N TYR A 620 -26.35 4.91 13.71
CA TYR A 620 -27.45 4.96 12.76
C TYR A 620 -28.54 3.99 13.21
N GLU A 621 -29.74 4.48 13.45
CA GLU A 621 -30.90 3.70 13.87
C GLU A 621 -31.94 3.62 12.75
N GLY A 622 -32.36 2.41 12.38
CA GLY A 622 -33.41 2.22 11.37
C GLY A 622 -33.88 0.78 11.29
N GLU A 623 -34.49 0.40 10.17
CA GLU A 623 -35.05 -0.95 9.97
C GLU A 623 -34.50 -1.65 8.74
N TYR A 624 -34.40 -2.97 8.83
CA TYR A 624 -34.10 -3.90 7.75
C TYR A 624 -35.32 -4.74 7.42
N ASN A 625 -35.59 -4.96 6.13
CA ASN A 625 -36.61 -5.90 5.68
C ASN A 625 -36.11 -7.36 5.74
N MET A 626 -36.98 -8.32 5.39
CA MET A 626 -36.67 -9.76 5.42
C MET A 626 -35.58 -10.21 4.43
N LYS A 627 -35.14 -9.33 3.52
CA LYS A 627 -34.05 -9.57 2.57
C LYS A 627 -32.73 -8.92 3.02
N GLY A 628 -32.68 -8.26 4.18
CA GLY A 628 -31.49 -7.55 4.66
C GLY A 628 -31.24 -6.21 3.99
N ILE A 629 -32.27 -5.62 3.39
CA ILE A 629 -32.20 -4.29 2.78
C ILE A 629 -32.66 -3.25 3.80
N LYS A 630 -31.91 -2.15 3.92
CA LYS A 630 -32.30 -0.98 4.73
C LYS A 630 -33.57 -0.36 4.15
N ILE A 631 -34.59 -0.15 4.98
CA ILE A 631 -35.87 0.46 4.59
C ILE A 631 -36.21 1.63 5.50
N GLY A 632 -37.08 2.53 5.03
CA GLY A 632 -37.63 3.61 5.85
C GLY A 632 -36.61 4.70 6.19
N ILE A 633 -36.71 5.25 7.40
CA ILE A 633 -35.88 6.37 7.86
C ILE A 633 -34.78 5.83 8.78
N TRP A 634 -33.53 6.14 8.44
CA TRP A 634 -32.37 5.88 9.28
C TRP A 634 -31.90 7.17 9.94
N ALA A 635 -32.05 7.27 11.27
CA ALA A 635 -31.66 8.44 12.05
C ALA A 635 -30.18 8.34 12.46
N GLU A 636 -29.40 9.36 12.14
CA GLU A 636 -28.03 9.52 12.65
C GLU A 636 -28.08 10.20 14.01
N LYS A 637 -27.46 9.60 15.03
CA LYS A 637 -27.50 10.09 16.41
C LYS A 637 -26.11 10.10 17.04
N ASN A 638 -25.84 11.14 17.83
CA ASN A 638 -24.74 11.12 18.80
C ASN A 638 -25.20 10.35 20.05
N ILE A 639 -24.41 9.38 20.49
CA ILE A 639 -24.82 8.45 21.55
C ILE A 639 -24.92 9.15 22.91
N TYR A 640 -23.97 10.02 23.26
CA TYR A 640 -23.98 10.69 24.56
C TYR A 640 -25.08 11.74 24.67
N THR A 641 -25.23 12.58 23.65
CA THR A 641 -26.20 13.66 23.70
C THR A 641 -27.60 13.21 23.30
N ASN A 642 -27.73 12.00 22.75
CA ASN A 642 -28.91 11.51 22.04
C ASN A 642 -29.41 12.51 20.97
N GLN A 643 -28.54 13.41 20.51
CA GLN A 643 -28.88 14.45 19.55
C GLN A 643 -28.95 13.82 18.17
N LYS A 644 -30.08 14.03 17.48
CA LYS A 644 -30.22 13.70 16.06
C LYS A 644 -29.31 14.62 15.25
N LEU A 645 -28.35 14.03 14.54
CA LEU A 645 -27.41 14.72 13.66
C LEU A 645 -27.94 14.81 12.23
N GLY A 646 -28.74 13.83 11.81
CA GLY A 646 -29.27 13.74 10.45
C GLY A 646 -30.27 12.59 10.28
N GLU A 647 -30.78 12.44 9.06
CA GLU A 647 -31.53 11.27 8.66
C GLU A 647 -31.29 10.94 7.18
N LYS A 648 -31.40 9.66 6.83
CA LYS A 648 -31.37 9.17 5.46
C LYS A 648 -32.60 8.32 5.18
N LYS A 649 -33.27 8.58 4.06
CA LYS A 649 -34.43 7.81 3.59
C LYS A 649 -33.97 6.72 2.63
N TYR A 650 -34.53 5.53 2.81
CA TYR A 650 -34.34 4.38 1.93
C TYR A 650 -35.70 3.95 1.41
N ASP A 651 -35.75 3.55 0.13
CA ASP A 651 -36.96 3.07 -0.51
C ASP A 651 -37.47 1.79 0.15
N ILE A 652 -38.79 1.59 0.11
CA ILE A 652 -39.50 0.46 0.73
C ILE A 652 -39.56 -0.72 -0.24
#